data_AF-A0A858CR70-F1
#
_entry.id   AF-A0A858CR70-F1
#
_cell.length_a   1.000
_cell.length_b   1.000
_cell.length_c   1.000
_cell.angle_alpha   90.00
_cell.angle_beta   90.00
_cell.angle_gamma   90.00
#
_symmetry.space_group_name_H-M   'P 1'
#
loop_
_entity.id
_entity.type
_entity.pdbx_description
1 polymer ?
#
loop_
_entity_poly.entity_id
_entity_poly.type
_entity_poly.pdbx_seq_one_letter_code
_entity_poly.pdbx_strand_id
1 'polypeptide(L)'
;MQNKKSLENAVGKKVGQAIYLHRSAVDHLQTSAKDNLSLALHRVPEDFQWSVLKISGQNDQTFSFLDYQDFSAVAFPELRASLLVNLSEEGAKLRKYSDANPPILHRKELLLAPDHPLRDDFAKLTQFLESKGLFKNMANKGTRRIWMKTLAEAGLTVEGPHIVQSDLISEEFAKKSADDMNGPEKNTVERHKTAITRAALSAPMYLLFTSGLIRRDRTVLDYGCGQGDDIRALQSDGFTVEGWDPHYRPDPSTLKKSQVTNLGFVLNVIEDPEERAEALKRAFSLTELCLAVSVMLYGKADLSGVRPYRDGYLTSRQTFQKYYTQAELRDFIVRILNVEPLAVGQGIFLVFRDELEEQRYLLRRQIGFKGREYRSVPKPSASKKGTPTNPNDKLNKTTIRDLAAEIRAFGRQPDISELPKSLVTKLARSKQGLQYAASQAIAEIGHEELEGIVATRTEDLSLHFAMHAFSQRKSYGSFPPELRRDIRAFFGSHKRAQESGQALLYSIGNQDLLLEDAETAAAAGIGHLEQGRFQFPTDRRQELSVRLRGYVALAERLAGDLSETTLLRIHINSRKLTALTYADFETSFLPRLMNRVKVEFDTFDVSIIDHSADNDVRLLYLKSRYMTETDPRRPAQKAFDQEVLELNTLNFNNEGPSFRDFAETLLKAGVKIPG
;
A
#
# COMPACT_ATOMS: atom_id res chain seq x y z
N MET A 1 -10.27 47.69 17.43
CA MET A 1 -10.42 46.87 18.66
C MET A 1 -11.89 46.42 18.86
N GLN A 2 -12.62 46.15 17.78
CA GLN A 2 -14.01 45.66 17.75
C GLN A 2 -14.06 44.41 16.86
N ASN A 3 -13.52 43.28 17.31
CA ASN A 3 -13.80 41.98 16.66
C ASN A 3 -13.50 40.77 17.56
N LYS A 4 -13.42 40.97 18.88
CA LYS A 4 -13.17 39.89 19.84
C LYS A 4 -14.39 39.52 20.71
N LYS A 5 -15.54 40.18 20.50
CA LYS A 5 -16.76 40.03 21.33
C LYS A 5 -17.93 39.32 20.65
N SER A 6 -17.79 38.82 19.41
CA SER A 6 -18.89 38.18 18.66
C SER A 6 -18.80 36.64 18.58
N LEU A 7 -17.78 36.01 19.19
CA LEU A 7 -17.56 34.56 19.09
C LEU A 7 -17.92 33.76 20.35
N GLU A 8 -18.34 34.41 21.45
CA GLU A 8 -18.74 33.73 22.69
C GLU A 8 -20.15 33.10 22.63
N ASN A 9 -20.92 33.33 21.56
CA ASN A 9 -22.31 32.86 21.42
C ASN A 9 -22.55 31.89 20.25
N ALA A 10 -21.52 31.32 19.62
CA ALA A 10 -21.73 30.38 18.52
C ALA A 10 -22.17 29.01 19.06
N VAL A 11 -23.42 28.62 18.80
CA VAL A 11 -23.98 27.31 19.18
C VAL A 11 -23.40 26.20 18.30
N GLY A 12 -23.02 25.08 18.92
CA GLY A 12 -22.52 23.88 18.23
C GLY A 12 -21.04 23.56 18.50
N LYS A 13 -20.68 22.30 18.27
CA LYS A 13 -19.34 21.75 18.49
C LYS A 13 -18.44 21.99 17.28
N LYS A 14 -17.33 22.71 17.47
CA LYS A 14 -16.31 22.91 16.43
C LYS A 14 -15.28 21.79 16.43
N VAL A 15 -15.02 21.20 15.27
CA VAL A 15 -13.98 20.18 15.05
C VAL A 15 -13.26 20.51 13.75
N GLY A 16 -12.01 20.99 13.85
CA GLY A 16 -11.30 21.54 12.69
C GLY A 16 -12.06 22.74 12.12
N GLN A 17 -12.32 22.72 10.81
CA GLN A 17 -13.14 23.72 10.12
C GLN A 17 -14.64 23.38 10.08
N ALA A 18 -15.07 22.29 10.72
CA ALA A 18 -16.48 21.88 10.71
C ALA A 18 -17.21 22.27 12.00
N ILE A 19 -18.50 22.57 11.88
CA ILE A 19 -19.41 22.83 13.00
C ILE A 19 -20.48 21.74 13.02
N TYR A 20 -20.73 21.18 14.21
CA TYR A 20 -21.75 20.17 14.46
C TYR A 20 -22.81 20.73 15.40
N LEU A 21 -24.07 20.65 15.01
CA LEU A 21 -25.20 21.14 15.81
C LEU A 21 -26.37 20.17 15.71
N HIS A 22 -27.12 20.05 16.79
CA HIS A 22 -28.37 19.30 16.79
C HIS A 22 -29.44 20.09 16.01
N ARG A 23 -30.44 19.39 15.43
CA ARG A 23 -31.52 20.02 14.65
C ARG A 23 -32.27 21.12 15.41
N SER A 24 -32.42 20.98 16.72
CA SER A 24 -33.07 22.00 17.58
C SER A 24 -32.25 23.28 17.74
N ALA A 25 -30.96 23.26 17.38
CA ALA A 25 -30.05 24.39 17.49
C ALA A 25 -29.81 25.11 16.15
N VAL A 26 -30.43 24.66 15.06
CA VAL A 26 -30.27 25.23 13.71
C VAL A 26 -30.67 26.71 13.66
N ASP A 27 -31.67 27.11 14.45
CA ASP A 27 -32.13 28.49 14.50
C ASP A 27 -31.11 29.46 15.11
N HIS A 28 -30.02 28.96 15.69
CA HIS A 28 -28.92 29.77 16.20
C HIS A 28 -27.77 29.98 15.19
N LEU A 29 -27.89 29.44 13.96
CA LEU A 29 -26.93 29.68 12.89
C LEU A 29 -26.95 31.14 12.42
N GLN A 30 -25.81 31.61 11.88
CA GLN A 30 -25.74 32.91 11.20
C GLN A 30 -26.60 32.91 9.92
N THR A 31 -27.14 34.07 9.53
CA THR A 31 -28.09 34.21 8.41
C THR A 31 -27.57 33.59 7.11
N SER A 32 -26.30 33.82 6.75
CA SER A 32 -25.70 33.24 5.54
C SER A 32 -25.66 31.71 5.53
N ALA A 33 -25.44 31.09 6.70
CA ALA A 33 -25.45 29.64 6.84
C ALA A 33 -26.89 29.08 6.80
N LYS A 34 -27.88 29.84 7.29
CA LYS A 34 -29.31 29.46 7.22
C LYS A 34 -29.84 29.47 5.79
N ASP A 35 -29.43 30.44 4.98
CA ASP A 35 -29.84 30.51 3.57
C ASP A 35 -29.33 29.29 2.78
N ASN A 36 -28.04 28.97 2.93
CA ASN A 36 -27.43 27.79 2.32
C ASN A 36 -28.01 26.48 2.86
N LEU A 37 -28.33 26.41 4.16
CA LEU A 37 -28.98 25.25 4.74
C LEU A 37 -30.38 25.04 4.15
N SER A 38 -31.14 26.12 3.93
CA SER A 38 -32.46 26.04 3.30
C SER A 38 -32.36 25.40 1.92
N LEU A 39 -31.37 25.78 1.10
CA LEU A 39 -31.09 25.15 -0.18
C LEU A 39 -30.67 23.67 -0.05
N ALA A 40 -29.87 23.35 0.97
CA ALA A 40 -29.46 21.97 1.22
C ALA A 40 -30.63 21.07 1.64
N LEU A 41 -31.57 21.59 2.44
CA LEU A 41 -32.75 20.86 2.93
C LEU A 41 -33.69 20.45 1.78
N HIS A 42 -33.80 21.25 0.71
CA HIS A 42 -34.57 20.87 -0.48
C HIS A 42 -34.00 19.64 -1.20
N ARG A 43 -32.74 19.27 -0.92
CA ARG A 43 -32.09 18.06 -1.47
C ARG A 43 -32.12 16.88 -0.50
N VAL A 44 -32.73 17.03 0.68
CA VAL A 44 -32.91 15.94 1.64
C VAL A 44 -34.26 15.27 1.35
N PRO A 45 -34.30 13.94 1.11
CA PRO A 45 -35.55 13.22 0.95
C PRO A 45 -36.48 13.40 2.17
N GLU A 46 -37.78 13.57 1.94
CA GLU A 46 -38.76 13.81 3.01
C GLU A 46 -38.81 12.68 4.05
N ASP A 47 -38.49 11.45 3.65
CA ASP A 47 -38.43 10.26 4.51
C ASP A 47 -37.11 10.14 5.28
N PHE A 48 -36.08 10.91 4.93
CA PHE A 48 -34.78 10.85 5.58
C PHE A 48 -34.79 11.58 6.93
N GLN A 49 -34.71 10.80 8.00
CA GLN A 49 -34.58 11.33 9.35
C GLN A 49 -33.15 11.77 9.63
N TRP A 50 -33.00 12.89 10.35
CA TRP A 50 -31.70 13.34 10.84
C TRP A 50 -31.87 14.11 12.15
N SER A 51 -30.81 14.10 12.97
CA SER A 51 -30.79 14.73 14.29
C SER A 51 -29.60 15.67 14.46
N VAL A 52 -28.50 15.45 13.74
CA VAL A 52 -27.30 16.31 13.79
C VAL A 52 -26.95 16.83 12.41
N LEU A 53 -26.74 18.13 12.30
CA LEU A 53 -26.20 18.78 11.11
C LEU A 53 -24.71 19.02 11.31
N LYS A 54 -23.91 18.63 10.32
CA LYS A 54 -22.51 19.02 10.17
C LYS A 54 -22.38 19.98 9.01
N ILE A 55 -21.81 21.15 9.24
CA ILE A 55 -21.46 22.13 8.21
C ILE A 55 -19.94 22.12 8.04
N SER A 56 -19.46 22.01 6.81
CA SER A 56 -18.02 21.99 6.49
C SER A 56 -17.70 22.69 5.17
N GLY A 57 -16.43 23.08 4.99
CA GLY A 57 -15.93 23.77 3.79
C GLY A 57 -15.77 25.29 3.99
N GLN A 58 -14.98 25.94 3.14
CA GLN A 58 -14.93 27.41 3.09
C GLN A 58 -16.22 27.89 2.40
N ASN A 59 -17.01 28.73 3.08
CA ASN A 59 -18.29 29.31 2.62
C ASN A 59 -19.58 28.47 2.83
N ASP A 60 -19.61 27.53 3.78
CA ASP A 60 -20.84 26.81 4.18
C ASP A 60 -21.58 26.13 3.01
N GLN A 61 -20.84 25.51 2.08
CA GLN A 61 -21.40 24.85 0.89
C GLN A 61 -21.64 23.35 1.07
N THR A 62 -21.09 22.73 2.12
CA THR A 62 -21.21 21.28 2.35
C THR A 62 -21.91 20.97 3.67
N PHE A 63 -23.03 20.26 3.58
CA PHE A 63 -23.90 19.89 4.68
C PHE A 63 -23.96 18.37 4.80
N SER A 64 -23.71 17.82 5.99
CA SER A 64 -23.98 16.41 6.28
C SER A 64 -25.11 16.31 7.30
N PHE A 65 -26.21 15.71 6.90
CA PHE A 65 -27.35 15.37 7.75
C PHE A 65 -27.11 13.99 8.36
N LEU A 66 -26.92 13.92 9.66
CA LEU A 66 -26.53 12.72 10.39
C LEU A 66 -27.72 12.18 11.19
N ASP A 67 -28.08 10.93 10.92
CA ASP A 67 -29.12 10.19 11.62
C ASP A 67 -28.53 9.48 12.83
N TYR A 68 -28.51 10.19 13.96
CA TYR A 68 -28.24 9.58 15.26
C TYR A 68 -29.53 9.12 15.94
N GLN A 69 -29.43 8.04 16.72
CA GLN A 69 -30.45 7.65 17.70
C GLN A 69 -30.91 8.85 18.56
N ASP A 70 -32.15 8.78 19.04
CA ASP A 70 -32.73 9.85 19.86
C ASP A 70 -31.88 10.13 21.12
N PHE A 71 -31.53 11.39 21.32
CA PHE A 71 -30.66 11.85 22.40
C PHE A 71 -31.29 11.63 23.78
N SER A 72 -32.62 11.66 23.89
CA SER A 72 -33.34 11.38 25.14
C SER A 72 -33.41 9.89 25.48
N ALA A 73 -33.36 9.01 24.49
CA ALA A 73 -33.55 7.58 24.69
C ALA A 73 -32.28 6.85 25.15
N VAL A 74 -31.10 7.33 24.76
CA VAL A 74 -29.83 6.63 24.97
C VAL A 74 -28.70 7.52 25.47
N ALA A 75 -27.80 6.97 26.28
CA ALA A 75 -26.64 7.69 26.81
C ALA A 75 -25.67 8.08 25.68
N PHE A 76 -25.44 7.17 24.72
CA PHE A 76 -24.51 7.35 23.61
C PHE A 76 -25.17 7.01 22.26
N PRO A 77 -25.78 7.99 21.59
CA PRO A 77 -26.46 7.78 20.32
C PRO A 77 -25.56 7.17 19.24
N GLU A 78 -26.02 6.09 18.62
CA GLU A 78 -25.39 5.47 17.46
C GLU A 78 -25.71 6.22 16.16
N LEU A 79 -24.72 6.39 15.29
CA LEU A 79 -24.90 6.92 13.94
C LEU A 79 -25.38 5.81 13.01
N ARG A 80 -26.63 5.92 12.53
CA ARG A 80 -27.27 4.93 11.66
C ARG A 80 -27.02 5.23 10.18
N ALA A 81 -27.16 6.50 9.80
CA ALA A 81 -26.96 6.95 8.43
C ALA A 81 -26.43 8.39 8.38
N SER A 82 -25.87 8.76 7.23
CA SER A 82 -25.47 10.13 6.92
C SER A 82 -25.81 10.45 5.47
N LEU A 83 -26.32 11.65 5.24
CA LEU A 83 -26.64 12.18 3.92
C LEU A 83 -25.82 13.43 3.68
N LEU A 84 -24.92 13.39 2.70
CA LEU A 84 -24.05 14.50 2.33
C LEU A 84 -24.66 15.26 1.16
N VAL A 85 -24.86 16.57 1.34
CA VAL A 85 -25.30 17.51 0.33
C VAL A 85 -24.20 18.54 0.11
N ASN A 86 -23.68 18.61 -1.11
CA ASN A 86 -22.78 19.68 -1.53
C ASN A 86 -23.55 20.60 -2.48
N LEU A 87 -23.65 21.89 -2.15
CA LEU A 87 -24.43 22.84 -2.94
C LEU A 87 -23.88 23.04 -4.37
N SER A 88 -22.59 22.76 -4.60
CA SER A 88 -21.94 22.83 -5.91
C SER A 88 -22.13 21.56 -6.77
N GLU A 89 -22.67 20.49 -6.20
CA GLU A 89 -22.93 19.23 -6.90
C GLU A 89 -24.45 18.99 -6.99
N GLU A 90 -24.88 18.26 -8.02
CA GLU A 90 -26.27 17.80 -8.07
C GLU A 90 -26.46 16.51 -7.23
N GLY A 91 -27.54 16.46 -6.46
CA GLY A 91 -27.93 15.30 -5.66
C GLY A 91 -27.38 15.25 -4.23
N ALA A 92 -27.63 14.12 -3.57
CA ALA A 92 -27.21 13.85 -2.19
C ALA A 92 -26.58 12.45 -2.09
N LYS A 93 -25.49 12.31 -1.32
CA LYS A 93 -24.77 11.04 -1.14
C LYS A 93 -25.16 10.41 0.19
N LEU A 94 -25.89 9.30 0.14
CA LEU A 94 -26.29 8.52 1.32
C LEU A 94 -25.22 7.49 1.69
N ARG A 95 -24.91 7.41 2.99
CA ARG A 95 -24.08 6.35 3.58
C ARG A 95 -24.82 5.77 4.79
N LYS A 96 -25.05 4.46 4.79
CA LYS A 96 -25.56 3.70 5.94
C LYS A 96 -24.39 3.08 6.71
N TYR A 97 -24.50 3.03 8.03
CA TYR A 97 -23.50 2.43 8.92
C TYR A 97 -23.97 1.05 9.40
N SER A 98 -23.02 0.15 9.66
CA SER A 98 -23.32 -1.21 10.13
C SER A 98 -23.82 -1.20 11.58
N ASP A 99 -24.87 -1.98 11.85
CA ASP A 99 -25.41 -2.19 13.20
C ASP A 99 -24.45 -2.94 14.15
N ALA A 100 -23.37 -3.55 13.63
CA ALA A 100 -22.46 -4.34 14.44
C ALA A 100 -21.58 -3.47 15.36
N ASN A 101 -21.02 -2.38 14.84
CA ASN A 101 -20.15 -1.46 15.61
C ASN A 101 -20.19 -0.02 15.06
N PRO A 102 -21.33 0.66 15.17
CA PRO A 102 -21.48 2.00 14.63
C PRO A 102 -20.64 3.04 15.40
N PRO A 103 -20.29 4.17 14.75
CA PRO A 103 -19.82 5.36 15.47
C PRO A 103 -20.88 5.85 16.46
N ILE A 104 -20.44 6.37 17.62
CA ILE A 104 -21.35 6.90 18.64
C ILE A 104 -21.02 8.34 19.01
N LEU A 105 -22.04 9.07 19.45
CA LEU A 105 -21.89 10.41 19.98
C LEU A 105 -21.65 10.37 21.50
N HIS A 106 -20.57 11.03 21.93
CA HIS A 106 -20.12 10.96 23.32
C HIS A 106 -20.51 12.17 24.18
N ARG A 107 -20.58 13.35 23.55
CA ARG A 107 -20.78 14.65 24.22
C ARG A 107 -21.94 15.38 23.57
N LYS A 108 -23.17 15.06 24.01
CA LYS A 108 -24.42 15.59 23.45
C LYS A 108 -24.61 17.08 23.77
N GLU A 109 -24.16 17.52 24.94
CA GLU A 109 -24.28 18.88 25.45
C GLU A 109 -23.61 19.94 24.56
N LEU A 110 -22.57 19.53 23.81
CA LEU A 110 -21.84 20.42 22.90
C LEU A 110 -22.59 20.71 21.60
N LEU A 111 -23.62 19.93 21.27
CA LEU A 111 -24.39 20.07 20.03
C LEU A 111 -25.69 20.86 20.24
N LEU A 112 -26.06 21.15 21.49
CA LEU A 112 -27.33 21.77 21.87
C LEU A 112 -27.17 23.27 22.17
N ALA A 113 -28.28 24.01 22.03
CA ALA A 113 -28.36 25.42 22.41
C ALA A 113 -28.21 25.61 23.93
N PRO A 114 -27.70 26.76 24.40
CA PRO A 114 -27.41 26.95 25.81
C PRO A 114 -28.59 26.81 26.77
N ASP A 115 -29.79 27.11 26.28
CA ASP A 115 -31.09 27.06 26.96
C ASP A 115 -31.83 25.72 26.77
N HIS A 116 -31.21 24.74 26.10
CA HIS A 116 -31.86 23.45 25.86
C HIS A 116 -32.06 22.65 27.17
N PRO A 117 -33.27 22.15 27.46
CA PRO A 117 -33.61 21.59 28.78
C PRO A 117 -32.77 20.38 29.19
N LEU A 118 -32.34 19.55 28.24
CA LEU A 118 -31.51 18.36 28.50
C LEU A 118 -29.99 18.62 28.52
N ARG A 119 -29.56 19.85 28.24
CA ARG A 119 -28.12 20.17 28.08
C ARG A 119 -27.35 19.96 29.37
N ASP A 120 -27.90 20.43 30.48
CA ASP A 120 -27.24 20.34 31.79
C ASP A 120 -27.10 18.89 32.26
N ASP A 121 -28.09 18.04 32.00
CA ASP A 121 -28.02 16.63 32.37
C ASP A 121 -26.99 15.86 31.53
N PHE A 122 -26.88 16.18 30.23
CA PHE A 122 -25.81 15.63 29.39
C PHE A 122 -24.43 16.15 29.79
N ALA A 123 -24.32 17.40 30.25
CA ALA A 123 -23.09 17.97 30.76
C ALA A 123 -22.65 17.28 32.07
N LYS A 124 -23.58 17.03 33.01
CA LYS A 124 -23.31 16.28 34.25
C LYS A 124 -22.80 14.87 33.95
N LEU A 125 -23.46 14.17 33.01
CA LEU A 125 -23.01 12.84 32.58
C LEU A 125 -21.59 12.88 32.02
N THR A 126 -21.32 13.85 31.14
CA THR A 126 -19.98 14.03 30.56
C THR A 126 -18.95 14.32 31.66
N GLN A 127 -19.24 15.22 32.59
CA GLN A 127 -18.34 15.58 33.68
C GLN A 127 -18.06 14.40 34.61
N PHE A 128 -19.08 13.58 34.91
CA PHE A 128 -18.91 12.33 35.66
C PHE A 128 -17.93 11.39 34.96
N LEU A 129 -18.10 11.13 33.67
CA LEU A 129 -17.22 10.25 32.91
C LEU A 129 -15.81 10.85 32.70
N GLU A 130 -15.69 12.18 32.59
CA GLU A 130 -14.41 12.90 32.58
C GLU A 130 -13.65 12.74 33.90
N SER A 131 -14.34 12.84 35.04
CA SER A 131 -13.74 12.60 36.37
C SER A 131 -13.21 11.18 36.56
N LYS A 132 -13.82 10.21 35.86
CA LYS A 132 -13.35 8.81 35.78
C LYS A 132 -12.25 8.61 34.73
N GLY A 133 -11.82 9.68 34.04
CA GLY A 133 -10.73 9.67 33.06
C GLY A 133 -11.09 9.04 31.71
N LEU A 134 -12.37 8.78 31.43
CA LEU A 134 -12.80 7.97 30.29
C LEU A 134 -12.61 8.66 28.94
N PHE A 135 -12.52 10.00 28.94
CA PHE A 135 -12.25 10.83 27.76
C PHE A 135 -10.77 11.00 27.41
N LYS A 136 -9.83 10.30 28.07
CA LYS A 136 -8.43 10.27 27.65
C LYS A 136 -8.25 9.37 26.41
N ASN A 137 -7.41 9.79 25.46
CA ASN A 137 -7.08 9.06 24.21
C ASN A 137 -8.29 8.75 23.30
N MET A 138 -9.15 9.76 23.04
CA MET A 138 -10.39 9.60 22.27
C MET A 138 -10.23 9.18 20.80
N ALA A 139 -9.03 9.27 20.22
CA ALA A 139 -8.78 8.89 18.82
C ALA A 139 -9.22 7.45 18.51
N ASN A 140 -9.21 6.55 19.50
CA ASN A 140 -9.53 5.14 19.35
C ASN A 140 -10.89 4.74 19.95
N LYS A 141 -11.63 5.67 20.57
CA LYS A 141 -12.85 5.37 21.34
C LYS A 141 -14.16 5.71 20.61
N GLY A 142 -14.09 6.03 19.32
CA GLY A 142 -15.22 6.57 18.55
C GLY A 142 -16.40 5.63 18.24
N THR A 143 -16.30 4.33 18.55
CA THR A 143 -17.30 3.31 18.16
C THR A 143 -17.93 2.60 19.36
N ARG A 144 -19.16 2.12 19.20
CA ARG A 144 -19.97 1.52 20.26
C ARG A 144 -19.22 0.46 21.06
N ARG A 145 -18.63 -0.54 20.39
CA ARG A 145 -18.00 -1.68 21.05
C ARG A 145 -16.84 -1.25 21.96
N ILE A 146 -16.02 -0.30 21.50
CA ILE A 146 -14.86 0.17 22.25
C ILE A 146 -15.31 1.01 23.46
N TRP A 147 -16.32 1.85 23.27
CA TRP A 147 -16.84 2.70 24.33
C TRP A 147 -17.58 1.91 25.42
N MET A 148 -18.43 0.95 25.05
CA MET A 148 -19.11 0.07 26.02
C MET A 148 -18.11 -0.73 26.85
N LYS A 149 -17.03 -1.22 26.23
CA LYS A 149 -15.92 -1.86 26.94
C LYS A 149 -15.21 -0.91 27.91
N THR A 150 -14.99 0.34 27.49
CA THR A 150 -14.37 1.39 28.33
C THR A 150 -15.21 1.70 29.57
N LEU A 151 -16.55 1.68 29.44
CA LEU A 151 -17.47 1.84 30.57
C LEU A 151 -17.41 0.62 31.51
N ALA A 152 -17.49 -0.59 30.95
CA ALA A 152 -17.45 -1.82 31.73
C ALA A 152 -16.15 -1.97 32.54
N GLU A 153 -15.00 -1.61 31.96
CA GLU A 153 -13.69 -1.60 32.64
C GLU A 153 -13.63 -0.57 33.79
N ALA A 154 -14.48 0.45 33.76
CA ALA A 154 -14.64 1.42 34.85
C ALA A 154 -15.73 1.01 35.87
N GLY A 155 -16.28 -0.20 35.75
CA GLY A 155 -17.38 -0.70 36.59
C GLY A 155 -18.72 -0.04 36.27
N LEU A 156 -18.91 0.47 35.06
CA LEU A 156 -20.09 1.22 34.63
C LEU A 156 -20.84 0.47 33.51
N THR A 157 -22.16 0.50 33.56
CA THR A 157 -23.04 -0.05 32.53
C THR A 157 -24.04 1.00 32.05
N VAL A 158 -24.49 0.86 30.80
CA VAL A 158 -25.48 1.75 30.19
C VAL A 158 -26.87 1.16 30.38
N GLU A 159 -27.77 1.92 31.00
CA GLU A 159 -29.19 1.60 31.11
C GLU A 159 -30.02 2.72 30.50
N GLY A 160 -30.39 2.55 29.23
CA GLY A 160 -31.08 3.59 28.45
C GLY A 160 -30.28 4.90 28.40
N PRO A 161 -30.81 6.04 28.90
CA PRO A 161 -30.10 7.31 28.92
C PRO A 161 -29.11 7.47 30.08
N HIS A 162 -29.09 6.54 31.05
CA HIS A 162 -28.30 6.66 32.27
C HIS A 162 -27.09 5.72 32.28
N ILE A 163 -26.12 6.07 33.13
CA ILE A 163 -25.00 5.20 33.48
C ILE A 163 -25.14 4.81 34.94
N VAL A 164 -25.12 3.51 35.21
CA VAL A 164 -25.22 2.96 36.56
C VAL A 164 -23.90 2.28 36.93
N GLN A 165 -23.63 2.22 38.23
CA GLN A 165 -22.55 1.38 38.75
C GLN A 165 -23.01 -0.07 38.62
N SER A 166 -22.16 -0.92 38.05
CA SER A 166 -22.48 -2.34 37.92
C SER A 166 -22.38 -3.01 39.30
N ASP A 167 -23.51 -3.42 39.87
CA ASP A 167 -23.59 -4.19 41.14
C ASP A 167 -23.07 -5.64 41.00
N LEU A 168 -22.69 -6.05 39.78
CA LEU A 168 -22.10 -7.35 39.50
C LEU A 168 -20.57 -7.29 39.45
N ILE A 169 -19.90 -7.00 40.57
CA ILE A 169 -18.62 -7.64 40.93
C ILE A 169 -18.49 -7.77 42.45
N SER A 170 -19.18 -8.76 43.03
CA SER A 170 -18.81 -9.31 44.33
C SER A 170 -19.58 -10.60 44.56
N GLU A 171 -19.00 -11.73 44.17
CA GLU A 171 -19.04 -13.05 44.86
C GLU A 171 -18.83 -14.24 43.91
N GLU A 172 -19.31 -14.21 42.66
CA GLU A 172 -19.00 -15.28 41.69
C GLU A 172 -17.61 -15.12 41.03
N PHE A 173 -17.09 -13.89 40.95
CA PHE A 173 -15.69 -13.63 40.57
C PHE A 173 -14.69 -13.91 41.69
N ALA A 174 -15.14 -14.10 42.94
CA ALA A 174 -14.27 -14.26 44.13
C ALA A 174 -14.07 -15.73 44.57
N LYS A 175 -14.92 -16.67 44.12
CA LYS A 175 -14.81 -18.10 44.51
C LYS A 175 -14.06 -18.98 43.53
N LYS A 176 -13.86 -18.57 42.27
CA LYS A 176 -12.90 -19.23 41.35
C LYS A 176 -11.44 -18.78 41.56
N SER A 177 -11.23 -17.77 42.39
CA SER A 177 -9.90 -17.23 42.73
C SER A 177 -9.33 -17.78 44.05
N ALA A 178 -10.01 -18.72 44.73
CA ALA A 178 -9.55 -19.25 46.02
C ALA A 178 -8.86 -20.63 45.92
N ASP A 179 -9.12 -21.44 44.89
CA ASP A 179 -8.45 -22.74 44.71
C ASP A 179 -7.21 -22.69 43.79
N ASP A 180 -6.94 -21.55 43.14
CA ASP A 180 -5.70 -21.32 42.36
C ASP A 180 -4.68 -20.42 43.09
N MET A 181 -4.94 -20.06 44.34
CA MET A 181 -4.02 -19.29 45.19
C MET A 181 -3.04 -20.18 45.96
N ASN A 182 -2.45 -21.14 45.23
CA ASN A 182 -1.18 -21.76 45.59
C ASN A 182 -0.35 -22.14 44.33
N GLY A 183 -0.29 -21.22 43.37
CA GLY A 183 0.68 -21.24 42.27
C GLY A 183 0.91 -19.82 41.72
N PRO A 184 2.16 -19.38 41.45
CA PRO A 184 2.41 -18.03 40.98
C PRO A 184 2.33 -17.97 39.44
N GLU A 185 1.31 -17.37 38.83
CA GLU A 185 1.34 -17.09 37.38
C GLU A 185 0.85 -15.67 36.98
N LYS A 186 1.74 -14.94 36.31
CA LYS A 186 1.45 -13.75 35.49
C LYS A 186 0.47 -14.13 34.38
N ASN A 187 -0.52 -13.30 34.07
CA ASN A 187 -1.22 -13.36 32.78
C ASN A 187 -0.25 -12.94 31.66
N THR A 188 0.58 -13.88 31.22
CA THR A 188 1.63 -13.71 30.19
C THR A 188 1.01 -13.80 28.80
N VAL A 189 1.14 -12.74 27.99
CA VAL A 189 0.82 -12.80 26.55
C VAL A 189 1.83 -13.75 25.89
N GLU A 190 1.34 -14.84 25.30
CA GLU A 190 2.18 -15.89 24.74
C GLU A 190 2.56 -15.59 23.28
N ARG A 191 3.31 -14.51 23.08
CA ARG A 191 3.75 -14.03 21.75
C ARG A 191 4.44 -15.12 20.93
N HIS A 192 5.15 -16.05 21.58
CA HIS A 192 5.86 -17.15 20.93
C HIS A 192 4.94 -18.06 20.10
N LYS A 193 3.63 -18.14 20.40
CA LYS A 193 2.67 -19.01 19.69
C LYS A 193 2.22 -18.48 18.33
N THR A 194 2.69 -17.31 17.87
CA THR A 194 2.36 -16.76 16.54
C THR A 194 3.32 -17.23 15.43
N ALA A 195 4.42 -17.90 15.76
CA ALA A 195 5.36 -18.41 14.76
C ALA A 195 4.72 -19.58 13.97
N ILE A 196 4.63 -19.45 12.65
CA ILE A 196 4.04 -20.44 11.72
C ILE A 196 5.17 -21.09 10.92
N THR A 197 5.07 -22.41 10.70
CA THR A 197 5.98 -23.15 9.82
C THR A 197 5.60 -23.01 8.34
N ARG A 198 6.58 -22.77 7.45
CA ARG A 198 6.34 -22.64 6.00
C ARG A 198 7.44 -23.30 5.17
N ALA A 199 7.07 -23.80 3.98
CA ALA A 199 7.98 -24.44 3.03
C ALA A 199 8.69 -23.46 2.05
N ALA A 200 8.32 -22.17 2.08
CA ALA A 200 8.85 -21.12 1.22
C ALA A 200 9.27 -19.89 2.05
N LEU A 201 10.17 -19.05 1.50
CA LEU A 201 10.60 -17.82 2.16
C LEU A 201 9.41 -16.93 2.53
N SER A 202 9.49 -16.26 3.67
CA SER A 202 8.54 -15.21 4.04
C SER A 202 8.55 -14.09 3.00
N ALA A 203 7.41 -13.42 2.81
CA ALA A 203 7.27 -12.32 1.86
C ALA A 203 8.39 -11.26 1.94
N PRO A 204 8.80 -10.74 3.13
CA PRO A 204 9.90 -9.77 3.20
C PRO A 204 11.25 -10.38 2.78
N MET A 205 11.54 -11.63 3.16
CA MET A 205 12.78 -12.31 2.76
C MET A 205 12.82 -12.61 1.26
N TYR A 206 11.69 -13.01 0.68
CA TYR A 206 11.55 -13.19 -0.76
C TYR A 206 11.80 -11.89 -1.53
N LEU A 207 11.26 -10.76 -1.08
CA LEU A 207 11.48 -9.44 -1.70
C LEU A 207 12.93 -8.97 -1.56
N LEU A 208 13.56 -9.17 -0.40
CA LEU A 208 14.99 -8.89 -0.20
C LEU A 208 15.87 -9.74 -1.14
N PHE A 209 15.50 -11.00 -1.37
CA PHE A 209 16.20 -11.90 -2.29
C PHE A 209 16.04 -11.50 -3.75
N THR A 210 14.81 -11.37 -4.22
CA THR A 210 14.48 -11.08 -5.62
C THR A 210 14.89 -9.68 -6.07
N SER A 211 15.00 -8.72 -5.14
CA SER A 211 15.59 -7.40 -5.42
C SER A 211 17.13 -7.38 -5.46
N GLY A 212 17.78 -8.50 -5.12
CA GLY A 212 19.23 -8.61 -5.08
C GLY A 212 19.89 -7.94 -3.88
N LEU A 213 19.13 -7.70 -2.80
CA LEU A 213 19.68 -7.20 -1.54
C LEU A 213 20.33 -8.32 -0.72
N ILE A 214 19.74 -9.53 -0.73
CA ILE A 214 20.38 -10.74 -0.21
C ILE A 214 21.28 -11.33 -1.29
N ARG A 215 22.56 -11.48 -0.95
CA ARG A 215 23.62 -11.99 -1.83
C ARG A 215 24.59 -12.84 -1.02
N ARG A 216 25.34 -13.72 -1.70
CA ARG A 216 26.32 -14.62 -1.03
C ARG A 216 27.51 -13.89 -0.41
N ASP A 217 27.80 -12.68 -0.89
CA ASP A 217 28.81 -11.79 -0.34
C ASP A 217 28.26 -10.87 0.76
N ARG A 218 27.03 -11.12 1.24
CA ARG A 218 26.37 -10.31 2.26
C ARG A 218 25.95 -11.11 3.49
N THR A 219 26.03 -10.46 4.65
CA THR A 219 25.48 -10.97 5.90
C THR A 219 24.03 -10.53 6.08
N VAL A 220 23.20 -11.46 6.56
CA VAL A 220 21.78 -11.23 6.82
C VAL A 220 21.46 -11.59 8.27
N LEU A 221 20.70 -10.73 8.95
CA LEU A 221 20.12 -11.00 10.27
C LEU A 221 18.60 -11.07 10.17
N ASP A 222 18.01 -12.16 10.64
CA ASP A 222 16.57 -12.26 10.85
C ASP A 222 16.22 -11.98 12.32
N TYR A 223 15.72 -10.78 12.60
CA TYR A 223 15.37 -10.31 13.94
C TYR A 223 13.94 -10.73 14.27
N GLY A 224 13.77 -11.55 15.30
CA GLY A 224 12.51 -12.22 15.62
C GLY A 224 12.22 -13.37 14.67
N CYS A 225 13.21 -14.22 14.39
CA CYS A 225 13.13 -15.28 13.39
C CYS A 225 12.14 -16.41 13.72
N GLY A 226 11.57 -16.42 14.92
CA GLY A 226 10.75 -17.52 15.42
C GLY A 226 11.51 -18.85 15.32
N GLN A 227 10.89 -19.84 14.68
CA GLN A 227 11.47 -21.18 14.49
C GLN A 227 12.61 -21.23 13.46
N GLY A 228 12.87 -20.15 12.72
CA GLY A 228 14.02 -20.02 11.82
C GLY A 228 13.90 -20.75 10.47
N ASP A 229 12.71 -20.81 9.87
CA ASP A 229 12.48 -21.41 8.54
C ASP A 229 13.26 -20.67 7.44
N ASP A 230 13.14 -19.34 7.38
CA ASP A 230 13.85 -18.51 6.40
C ASP A 230 15.36 -18.68 6.48
N ILE A 231 15.88 -18.82 7.70
CA ILE A 231 17.30 -19.03 7.96
C ILE A 231 17.74 -20.37 7.40
N ARG A 232 17.01 -21.46 7.69
CA ARG A 232 17.32 -22.79 7.16
C ARG A 232 17.33 -22.79 5.64
N ALA A 233 16.31 -22.18 5.03
CA ALA A 233 16.14 -22.14 3.57
C ALA A 233 17.27 -21.35 2.87
N LEU A 234 17.74 -20.25 3.46
CA LEU A 234 18.85 -19.47 2.89
C LEU A 234 20.22 -20.10 3.19
N GLN A 235 20.42 -20.68 4.38
CA GLN A 235 21.67 -21.36 4.72
C GLN A 235 21.91 -22.59 3.84
N SER A 236 20.87 -23.36 3.51
CA SER A 236 20.99 -24.50 2.59
C SER A 236 21.48 -24.11 1.19
N ASP A 237 21.24 -22.86 0.77
CA ASP A 237 21.64 -22.31 -0.52
C ASP A 237 23.00 -21.56 -0.49
N GLY A 238 23.67 -21.59 0.67
CA GLY A 238 25.01 -21.05 0.88
C GLY A 238 25.03 -19.54 1.17
N PHE A 239 23.96 -18.98 1.74
CA PHE A 239 23.94 -17.60 2.21
C PHE A 239 24.36 -17.48 3.68
N THR A 240 25.03 -16.38 4.03
CA THR A 240 25.42 -16.08 5.41
C THR A 240 24.26 -15.40 6.13
N VAL A 241 23.45 -16.20 6.82
CA VAL A 241 22.25 -15.73 7.54
C VAL A 241 22.32 -16.18 9.00
N GLU A 242 22.08 -15.24 9.90
CA GLU A 242 21.94 -15.44 11.34
C GLU A 242 20.52 -15.07 11.79
N GLY A 243 20.10 -15.57 12.95
CA GLY A 243 18.79 -15.25 13.51
C GLY A 243 18.80 -15.10 15.01
N TRP A 244 17.90 -14.24 15.48
CA TRP A 244 17.64 -14.05 16.89
C TRP A 244 16.14 -14.06 17.14
N ASP A 245 15.71 -14.70 18.22
CA ASP A 245 14.34 -14.66 18.70
C ASP A 245 14.32 -14.76 20.23
N PRO A 246 13.56 -13.92 20.96
CA PRO A 246 13.60 -13.90 22.41
C PRO A 246 13.16 -15.22 23.07
N HIS A 247 12.46 -16.10 22.34
CA HIS A 247 12.02 -17.39 22.84
C HIS A 247 12.73 -18.57 22.15
N TYR A 248 12.73 -18.60 20.82
CA TYR A 248 13.21 -19.75 20.05
C TYR A 248 14.72 -19.77 19.85
N ARG A 249 15.36 -18.59 19.84
CA ARG A 249 16.82 -18.42 19.63
C ARG A 249 17.35 -17.25 20.46
N PRO A 250 17.32 -17.34 21.81
CA PRO A 250 17.56 -16.20 22.69
C PRO A 250 19.03 -15.82 22.86
N ASP A 251 19.96 -16.47 22.15
CA ASP A 251 21.39 -16.21 22.27
C ASP A 251 21.74 -14.78 21.81
N PRO A 252 22.12 -13.86 22.73
CA PRO A 252 22.46 -12.50 22.36
C PRO A 252 23.70 -12.40 21.47
N SER A 253 24.53 -13.45 21.40
CA SER A 253 25.73 -13.48 20.58
C SER A 253 25.42 -13.42 19.07
N THR A 254 24.20 -13.77 18.65
CA THR A 254 23.76 -13.70 17.25
C THR A 254 23.35 -12.29 16.82
N LEU A 255 23.09 -11.37 17.77
CA LEU A 255 22.74 -9.97 17.50
C LEU A 255 23.96 -9.14 17.12
N LYS A 256 24.57 -9.48 15.99
CA LYS A 256 25.69 -8.75 15.39
C LYS A 256 25.21 -7.84 14.27
N LYS A 257 25.99 -6.81 13.98
CA LYS A 257 25.77 -5.97 12.80
C LYS A 257 25.77 -6.84 11.55
N SER A 258 24.78 -6.64 10.69
CA SER A 258 24.59 -7.34 9.44
C SER A 258 24.27 -6.35 8.33
N GLN A 259 24.66 -6.68 7.11
CA GLN A 259 24.43 -5.80 5.97
C GLN A 259 22.94 -5.66 5.67
N VAL A 260 22.19 -6.76 5.76
CA VAL A 260 20.73 -6.75 5.63
C VAL A 260 20.11 -7.26 6.92
N THR A 261 19.06 -6.60 7.40
CA THR A 261 18.28 -7.08 8.56
C THR A 261 16.82 -7.22 8.16
N ASN A 262 16.17 -8.31 8.54
CA ASN A 262 14.73 -8.49 8.43
C ASN A 262 14.10 -8.33 9.82
N LEU A 263 13.09 -7.47 9.94
CA LEU A 263 12.20 -7.34 11.08
C LEU A 263 10.80 -7.80 10.63
N GLY A 264 10.69 -9.10 10.38
CA GLY A 264 9.56 -9.72 9.73
C GLY A 264 8.40 -10.01 10.69
N PHE A 265 7.27 -9.31 10.58
CA PHE A 265 6.05 -9.54 11.38
C PHE A 265 6.20 -9.42 12.91
N VAL A 266 7.36 -8.98 13.40
CA VAL A 266 7.67 -8.83 14.84
C VAL A 266 6.88 -7.70 15.48
N LEU A 267 6.78 -6.55 14.81
CA LEU A 267 6.11 -5.38 15.39
C LEU A 267 4.64 -5.63 15.68
N ASN A 268 4.03 -6.62 15.02
CA ASN A 268 2.61 -6.87 15.19
C ASN A 268 2.29 -7.68 16.44
N VAL A 269 3.26 -8.40 16.99
CA VAL A 269 3.05 -9.30 18.12
C VAL A 269 3.46 -8.68 19.45
N ILE A 270 3.98 -7.45 19.42
CA ILE A 270 4.37 -6.68 20.60
C ILE A 270 3.21 -5.74 21.01
N GLU A 271 2.61 -6.01 22.17
CA GLU A 271 1.47 -5.24 22.70
C GLU A 271 1.82 -3.90 23.33
N ASP A 272 3.10 -3.65 23.61
CA ASP A 272 3.58 -2.38 24.14
C ASP A 272 4.12 -1.48 23.01
N PRO A 273 3.49 -0.32 22.75
CA PRO A 273 3.97 0.64 21.76
C PRO A 273 5.42 1.11 21.97
N GLU A 274 5.88 1.23 23.22
CA GLU A 274 7.26 1.66 23.52
C GLU A 274 8.25 0.53 23.19
N GLU A 275 7.93 -0.70 23.54
CA GLU A 275 8.72 -1.88 23.18
C GLU A 275 8.79 -2.06 21.66
N ARG A 276 7.71 -1.78 20.92
CA ARG A 276 7.73 -1.77 19.45
C ARG A 276 8.72 -0.76 18.88
N ALA A 277 8.73 0.44 19.44
CA ALA A 277 9.66 1.48 19.02
C ALA A 277 11.10 1.06 19.31
N GLU A 278 11.36 0.45 20.46
CA GLU A 278 12.69 -0.04 20.83
C GLU A 278 13.14 -1.21 19.95
N ALA A 279 12.26 -2.17 19.66
CA ALA A 279 12.55 -3.27 18.73
C ALA A 279 12.93 -2.74 17.34
N LEU A 280 12.20 -1.75 16.83
CA LEU A 280 12.51 -1.11 15.54
C LEU A 280 13.88 -0.40 15.58
N LYS A 281 14.16 0.39 16.63
CA LYS A 281 15.45 1.07 16.81
C LYS A 281 16.61 0.08 16.90
N ARG A 282 16.44 -0.99 17.68
CA ARG A 282 17.46 -2.03 17.87
C ARG A 282 17.74 -2.77 16.58
N ALA A 283 16.71 -3.23 15.86
CA ALA A 283 16.88 -3.86 14.57
C ALA A 283 17.62 -2.94 13.59
N PHE A 284 17.25 -1.66 13.53
CA PHE A 284 17.92 -0.67 12.68
C PHE A 284 19.38 -0.42 13.08
N SER A 285 19.72 -0.46 14.38
CA SER A 285 21.09 -0.29 14.89
C SER A 285 22.04 -1.42 14.46
N LEU A 286 21.48 -2.60 14.20
CA LEU A 286 22.19 -3.79 13.72
C LEU A 286 22.29 -3.86 12.19
N THR A 287 21.64 -2.93 11.48
CA THR A 287 21.64 -2.88 10.03
C THR A 287 22.77 -2.00 9.52
N GLU A 288 23.54 -2.46 8.53
CA GLU A 288 24.56 -1.65 7.84
C GLU A 288 24.08 -1.08 6.49
N LEU A 289 23.33 -1.86 5.68
CA LEU A 289 22.82 -1.40 4.38
C LEU A 289 21.31 -1.15 4.40
N CYS A 290 20.51 -2.16 4.70
CA CYS A 290 19.05 -2.10 4.54
C CYS A 290 18.30 -2.95 5.58
N LEU A 291 17.27 -2.35 6.20
CA LEU A 291 16.34 -3.01 7.09
C LEU A 291 15.01 -3.23 6.36
N ALA A 292 14.52 -4.47 6.32
CA ALA A 292 13.13 -4.75 5.95
C ALA A 292 12.25 -4.72 7.20
N VAL A 293 11.13 -4.00 7.14
CA VAL A 293 10.11 -3.95 8.18
C VAL A 293 8.81 -4.43 7.57
N SER A 294 8.18 -5.45 8.16
CA SER A 294 6.89 -5.96 7.67
C SER A 294 5.86 -6.22 8.74
N VAL A 295 4.60 -5.99 8.38
CA VAL A 295 3.42 -6.10 9.24
C VAL A 295 2.24 -6.68 8.46
N MET A 296 1.30 -7.31 9.16
CA MET A 296 -0.05 -7.57 8.67
C MET A 296 -0.92 -6.31 8.65
N LEU A 297 -1.69 -6.15 7.57
CA LEU A 297 -2.61 -5.03 7.36
C LEU A 297 -4.06 -5.41 7.72
N TYR A 298 -4.89 -4.40 8.04
CA TYR A 298 -6.31 -4.62 8.41
C TYR A 298 -7.11 -5.38 7.34
N GLY A 299 -6.88 -5.10 6.05
CA GLY A 299 -7.60 -5.73 4.94
C GLY A 299 -7.24 -7.20 4.68
N LYS A 300 -6.26 -7.76 5.40
CA LYS A 300 -5.84 -9.17 5.28
C LYS A 300 -6.12 -9.99 6.55
N ALA A 301 -6.76 -9.38 7.55
CA ALA A 301 -6.98 -9.98 8.86
C ALA A 301 -8.39 -10.58 8.93
N ASP A 302 -8.47 -11.87 9.27
CA ASP A 302 -9.73 -12.42 9.77
C ASP A 302 -9.93 -11.92 11.21
N LEU A 303 -10.89 -11.01 11.38
CA LEU A 303 -11.24 -10.45 12.68
C LEU A 303 -12.35 -11.25 13.38
N SER A 304 -12.74 -12.41 12.83
CA SER A 304 -13.67 -13.31 13.50
C SER A 304 -12.99 -13.95 14.73
N GLY A 305 -13.68 -13.93 15.88
CA GLY A 305 -13.20 -14.57 17.10
C GLY A 305 -12.00 -13.91 17.83
N VAL A 306 -11.50 -12.75 17.38
CA VAL A 306 -10.44 -11.99 18.08
C VAL A 306 -11.04 -10.86 18.94
N ARG A 307 -10.48 -10.64 20.13
CA ARG A 307 -10.96 -9.61 21.08
C ARG A 307 -10.07 -8.36 21.07
N PRO A 308 -10.59 -7.13 21.01
CA PRO A 308 -9.74 -5.94 21.11
C PRO A 308 -8.94 -5.90 22.42
N TYR A 309 -7.63 -5.67 22.33
CA TYR A 309 -6.71 -5.55 23.45
C TYR A 309 -5.67 -4.47 23.15
N ARG A 310 -5.56 -3.45 24.01
CA ARG A 310 -4.75 -2.25 23.77
C ARG A 310 -5.04 -1.63 22.39
N ASP A 311 -4.02 -1.49 21.54
CA ASP A 311 -4.14 -0.94 20.19
C ASP A 311 -4.15 -2.02 19.09
N GLY A 312 -4.40 -3.26 19.48
CA GLY A 312 -4.55 -4.42 18.60
C GLY A 312 -5.62 -5.37 19.12
N TYR A 313 -5.39 -6.67 18.94
CA TYR A 313 -6.33 -7.74 19.25
C TYR A 313 -5.62 -8.88 19.99
N LEU A 314 -6.33 -9.58 20.88
CA LEU A 314 -5.93 -10.88 21.40
C LEU A 314 -6.69 -11.96 20.65
N THR A 315 -5.97 -12.98 20.18
CA THR A 315 -6.57 -14.18 19.59
C THR A 315 -7.16 -15.09 20.66
N SER A 316 -7.93 -16.10 20.24
CA SER A 316 -8.40 -17.17 21.13
C SER A 316 -7.25 -17.94 21.81
N ARG A 317 -6.04 -17.90 21.23
CA ARG A 317 -4.81 -18.49 21.78
C ARG A 317 -4.03 -17.54 22.70
N GLN A 318 -4.64 -16.43 23.15
CA GLN A 318 -4.00 -15.40 23.99
C GLN A 318 -2.75 -14.75 23.36
N THR A 319 -2.65 -14.72 22.03
CA THR A 319 -1.58 -14.00 21.33
C THR A 319 -2.03 -12.61 20.92
N PHE A 320 -1.17 -11.60 21.10
CA PHE A 320 -1.43 -10.24 20.66
C PHE A 320 -1.16 -10.06 19.17
N GLN A 321 -2.00 -9.28 18.51
CA GLN A 321 -1.88 -8.94 17.10
C GLN A 321 -2.34 -7.51 16.84
N LYS A 322 -1.41 -6.62 16.51
CA LYS A 322 -1.70 -5.32 15.89
C LYS A 322 -1.73 -5.45 14.38
N TYR A 323 -2.73 -4.82 13.76
CA TYR A 323 -2.77 -4.62 12.31
C TYR A 323 -2.53 -3.14 12.01
N TYR A 324 -2.00 -2.86 10.83
CA TYR A 324 -1.65 -1.51 10.39
C TYR A 324 -2.38 -1.16 9.09
N THR A 325 -2.46 0.13 8.78
CA THR A 325 -2.59 0.59 7.38
C THR A 325 -1.21 0.79 6.76
N GLN A 326 -1.12 0.87 5.43
CA GLN A 326 0.15 1.15 4.74
C GLN A 326 0.74 2.50 5.20
N ALA A 327 -0.11 3.53 5.31
CA ALA A 327 0.28 4.86 5.79
C ALA A 327 0.69 4.86 7.27
N GLU A 328 -0.06 4.17 8.13
CA GLU A 328 0.26 4.08 9.57
C GLU A 328 1.63 3.44 9.80
N LEU A 329 1.97 2.37 9.08
CA LEU A 329 3.30 1.76 9.19
C LEU A 329 4.39 2.72 8.71
N ARG A 330 4.20 3.38 7.55
CA ARG A 330 5.14 4.38 7.04
C ARG A 330 5.40 5.46 8.10
N ASP A 331 4.34 6.07 8.64
CA ASP A 331 4.45 7.16 9.59
C ASP A 331 5.07 6.71 10.91
N PHE A 332 4.79 5.48 11.34
CA PHE A 332 5.47 4.87 12.49
C PHE A 332 6.98 4.76 12.27
N ILE A 333 7.40 4.24 11.11
CA ILE A 333 8.82 4.10 10.77
C ILE A 333 9.50 5.48 10.70
N VAL A 334 8.92 6.43 9.97
CA VAL A 334 9.46 7.80 9.84
C VAL A 334 9.61 8.46 11.22
N ARG A 335 8.59 8.38 12.07
CA ARG A 335 8.61 8.99 13.40
C ARG A 335 9.70 8.41 14.30
N ILE A 336 9.95 7.10 14.24
CA ILE A 336 10.90 6.42 15.13
C ILE A 336 12.34 6.49 14.62
N LEU A 337 12.55 6.33 13.32
CA LEU A 337 13.89 6.25 12.73
C LEU A 337 14.37 7.56 12.10
N ASN A 338 13.46 8.50 11.82
CA ASN A 338 13.74 9.73 11.07
C ASN A 338 14.40 9.44 9.71
N VAL A 339 13.96 8.35 9.06
CA VAL A 339 14.39 7.94 7.72
C VAL A 339 13.12 7.64 6.91
N GLU A 340 13.08 8.12 5.67
CA GLU A 340 11.99 7.83 4.74
C GLU A 340 12.03 6.35 4.33
N PRO A 341 11.01 5.55 4.64
CA PRO A 341 10.96 4.15 4.23
C PRO A 341 10.45 4.03 2.79
N LEU A 342 10.98 3.06 2.05
CA LEU A 342 10.54 2.72 0.70
C LEU A 342 9.54 1.57 0.75
N ALA A 343 8.31 1.79 0.27
CA ALA A 343 7.35 0.71 0.13
C ALA A 343 7.83 -0.28 -0.95
N VAL A 344 7.89 -1.57 -0.59
CA VAL A 344 8.28 -2.66 -1.51
C VAL A 344 7.25 -3.77 -1.56
N GLY A 345 6.18 -3.66 -0.79
CA GLY A 345 5.03 -4.55 -0.83
C GLY A 345 3.97 -4.07 0.13
N GLN A 346 2.82 -4.75 0.12
CA GLN A 346 1.72 -4.46 1.03
C GLN A 346 2.13 -4.81 2.47
N GLY A 347 2.25 -3.80 3.31
CA GLY A 347 2.74 -3.92 4.68
C GLY A 347 4.24 -4.19 4.78
N ILE A 348 5.02 -3.94 3.71
CA ILE A 348 6.46 -4.22 3.67
C ILE A 348 7.21 -2.97 3.20
N PHE A 349 8.13 -2.50 4.04
CA PHE A 349 8.98 -1.35 3.77
C PHE A 349 10.46 -1.70 3.90
N LEU A 350 11.29 -1.05 3.09
CA LEU A 350 12.74 -1.03 3.25
C LEU A 350 13.20 0.31 3.82
N VAL A 351 14.13 0.26 4.78
CA VAL A 351 14.78 1.43 5.37
C VAL A 351 16.27 1.33 5.10
N PHE A 352 16.76 2.16 4.19
CA PHE A 352 18.16 2.13 3.79
C PHE A 352 19.03 2.99 4.72
N ARG A 353 20.02 2.35 5.35
CA ARG A 353 21.09 3.06 6.05
C ARG A 353 22.17 3.54 5.09
N ASP A 354 22.49 2.73 4.07
CA ASP A 354 23.43 3.09 3.01
C ASP A 354 22.71 3.80 1.86
N GLU A 355 23.09 5.04 1.58
CA GLU A 355 22.47 5.85 0.53
C GLU A 355 22.77 5.30 -0.88
N LEU A 356 23.97 4.75 -1.07
CA LEU A 356 24.40 4.23 -2.37
C LEU A 356 23.55 3.02 -2.77
N GLU A 357 23.30 2.10 -1.84
CA GLU A 357 22.47 0.92 -2.07
C GLU A 357 21.01 1.29 -2.28
N GLU A 358 20.49 2.33 -1.61
CA GLU A 358 19.16 2.88 -1.90
C GLU A 358 19.05 3.30 -3.36
N GLN A 359 20.04 4.05 -3.87
CA GLN A 359 20.05 4.50 -5.27
C GLN A 359 20.16 3.32 -6.25
N ARG A 360 20.99 2.32 -5.94
CA ARG A 360 21.05 1.08 -6.75
C ARG A 360 19.71 0.36 -6.78
N TYR A 361 19.05 0.24 -5.64
CA TYR A 361 17.75 -0.40 -5.52
C TYR A 361 16.70 0.32 -6.36
N LEU A 362 16.60 1.65 -6.22
CA LEU A 362 15.62 2.47 -6.95
C LEU A 362 15.82 2.38 -8.46
N LEU A 363 17.07 2.46 -8.94
CA LEU A 363 17.38 2.31 -10.36
C LEU A 363 16.98 0.93 -10.89
N ARG A 364 17.34 -0.14 -10.17
CA ARG A 364 16.96 -1.52 -10.52
C ARG A 364 15.44 -1.67 -10.63
N ARG A 365 14.69 -1.09 -9.69
CA ARG A 365 13.23 -1.12 -9.69
C ARG A 365 12.64 -0.48 -10.96
N GLN A 366 13.18 0.64 -11.42
CA GLN A 366 12.65 1.38 -12.58
C GLN A 366 12.90 0.66 -13.91
N ILE A 367 14.07 0.05 -14.06
CA ILE A 367 14.43 -0.72 -15.25
C ILE A 367 13.83 -2.13 -15.24
N GLY A 368 12.95 -2.44 -14.28
CA GLY A 368 12.29 -3.74 -14.18
C GLY A 368 13.25 -4.89 -13.86
N PHE A 369 14.35 -4.63 -13.15
CA PHE A 369 15.28 -5.67 -12.74
C PHE A 369 14.55 -6.70 -11.87
N LYS A 370 14.42 -7.92 -12.40
CA LYS A 370 14.05 -9.10 -11.63
C LYS A 370 15.33 -9.85 -11.31
N GLY A 371 15.67 -9.97 -10.03
CA GLY A 371 16.77 -10.81 -9.59
C GLY A 371 16.53 -12.28 -9.93
N ARG A 372 17.44 -13.16 -9.51
CA ARG A 372 17.29 -14.60 -9.74
C ARG A 372 15.95 -15.09 -9.17
N GLU A 373 15.25 -15.95 -9.91
CA GLU A 373 14.15 -16.74 -9.37
C GLU A 373 14.67 -17.54 -8.17
N TYR A 374 14.01 -17.40 -7.02
CA TYR A 374 14.24 -18.29 -5.89
C TYR A 374 13.67 -19.67 -6.26
N ARG A 375 14.53 -20.57 -6.73
CA ARG A 375 14.16 -21.98 -6.96
C ARG A 375 14.58 -22.76 -5.73
N SER A 376 13.61 -23.35 -5.04
CA SER A 376 13.79 -24.19 -3.84
C SER A 376 14.56 -25.50 -4.07
N VAL A 377 15.20 -25.67 -5.24
CA VAL A 377 16.02 -26.84 -5.56
C VAL A 377 17.21 -26.39 -6.40
N PRO A 378 18.46 -26.63 -5.96
CA PRO A 378 19.62 -26.46 -6.83
C PRO A 378 19.58 -27.55 -7.91
N LYS A 379 19.52 -27.17 -9.19
CA LYS A 379 20.11 -28.04 -10.22
C LYS A 379 21.63 -27.91 -10.12
N PRO A 380 22.39 -29.00 -9.94
CA PRO A 380 23.83 -28.95 -10.07
C PRO A 380 24.16 -28.59 -11.51
N SER A 381 24.67 -27.38 -11.74
CA SER A 381 25.31 -27.05 -13.01
C SER A 381 26.63 -27.79 -13.06
N ALA A 382 26.69 -28.90 -13.79
CA ALA A 382 27.92 -29.62 -14.07
C ALA A 382 28.96 -28.66 -14.65
N SER A 383 30.14 -28.63 -14.02
CA SER A 383 31.30 -27.91 -14.53
C SER A 383 31.74 -28.56 -15.85
N LYS A 384 31.44 -27.91 -16.97
CA LYS A 384 32.09 -28.25 -18.23
C LYS A 384 33.57 -27.86 -18.11
N LYS A 385 34.45 -28.87 -18.03
CA LYS A 385 35.90 -28.70 -18.19
C LYS A 385 36.14 -28.09 -19.57
N GLY A 386 36.53 -26.81 -19.59
CA GLY A 386 36.99 -26.15 -20.79
C GLY A 386 38.34 -26.72 -21.22
N THR A 387 38.42 -27.14 -22.48
CA THR A 387 39.67 -27.49 -23.14
C THR A 387 40.63 -26.29 -23.17
N PRO A 388 41.96 -26.50 -23.05
CA PRO A 388 42.92 -25.42 -23.15
C PRO A 388 42.96 -24.94 -24.60
N THR A 389 42.58 -23.69 -24.85
CA THR A 389 42.71 -23.03 -26.14
C THR A 389 44.00 -22.20 -26.18
N ASN A 390 44.67 -22.26 -27.34
CA ASN A 390 46.02 -21.78 -27.59
C ASN A 390 46.28 -20.32 -27.18
N PRO A 391 47.52 -19.96 -26.76
CA PRO A 391 47.81 -18.67 -26.12
C PRO A 391 47.95 -17.45 -27.05
N ASN A 392 47.46 -17.50 -28.30
CA ASN A 392 47.82 -16.48 -29.31
C ASN A 392 46.66 -15.97 -30.19
N ASP A 393 45.41 -16.05 -29.72
CA ASP A 393 44.28 -15.55 -30.51
C ASP A 393 44.12 -14.03 -30.39
N LYS A 394 44.09 -13.37 -31.56
CA LYS A 394 43.52 -12.04 -31.78
C LYS A 394 42.12 -11.96 -31.13
N LEU A 395 41.62 -10.76 -30.86
CA LEU A 395 40.30 -10.54 -30.25
C LEU A 395 39.23 -11.43 -30.93
N ASN A 396 38.79 -12.45 -30.21
CA ASN A 396 37.86 -13.45 -30.74
C ASN A 396 36.48 -12.81 -30.91
N LYS A 397 35.76 -13.16 -31.99
CA LYS A 397 34.36 -12.73 -32.24
C LYS A 397 33.45 -12.98 -31.03
N THR A 398 33.71 -14.02 -30.24
CA THR A 398 32.96 -14.29 -29.00
C THR A 398 33.17 -13.20 -27.93
N THR A 399 34.40 -12.72 -27.75
CA THR A 399 34.70 -11.61 -26.83
C THR A 399 34.03 -10.31 -27.28
N ILE A 400 33.98 -10.05 -28.59
CA ILE A 400 33.30 -8.87 -29.16
C ILE A 400 31.80 -8.96 -28.90
N ARG A 401 31.17 -10.12 -29.16
CA ARG A 401 29.75 -10.34 -28.87
C ARG A 401 29.42 -10.22 -27.39
N ASP A 402 30.25 -10.80 -26.52
CA ASP A 402 30.08 -10.68 -25.07
C ASP A 402 30.14 -9.20 -24.66
N LEU A 403 31.09 -8.44 -25.19
CA LEU A 403 31.20 -6.99 -24.93
C LEU A 403 30.04 -6.19 -25.54
N ALA A 404 29.55 -6.57 -26.72
CA ALA A 404 28.39 -5.95 -27.34
C ALA A 404 27.13 -6.18 -26.50
N ALA A 405 26.96 -7.36 -25.89
CA ALA A 405 25.88 -7.63 -24.95
C ALA A 405 25.96 -6.74 -23.70
N GLU A 406 27.16 -6.52 -23.15
CA GLU A 406 27.36 -5.58 -22.04
C GLU A 406 27.04 -4.14 -22.47
N ILE A 407 27.50 -3.70 -23.65
CA ILE A 407 27.18 -2.35 -24.16
C ILE A 407 25.67 -2.17 -24.37
N ARG A 408 24.95 -3.19 -24.86
CA ARG A 408 23.47 -3.18 -24.93
C ARG A 408 22.84 -3.01 -23.55
N ALA A 409 23.35 -3.73 -22.55
CA ALA A 409 22.82 -3.66 -21.19
C ALA A 409 23.07 -2.31 -20.50
N PHE A 410 24.23 -1.68 -20.72
CA PHE A 410 24.56 -0.38 -20.14
C PHE A 410 24.05 0.81 -20.96
N GLY A 411 23.84 0.63 -22.27
CA GLY A 411 23.58 1.70 -23.24
C GLY A 411 24.75 2.66 -23.48
N ARG A 412 25.93 2.33 -22.95
CA ARG A 412 27.17 3.08 -23.09
C ARG A 412 28.34 2.11 -23.05
N GLN A 413 29.54 2.58 -23.38
CA GLN A 413 30.75 1.81 -23.13
C GLN A 413 30.92 1.58 -21.60
N PRO A 414 31.01 0.32 -21.15
CA PRO A 414 31.25 0.01 -19.75
C PRO A 414 32.71 0.32 -19.37
N ASP A 415 32.91 0.65 -18.10
CA ASP A 415 34.24 0.68 -17.49
C ASP A 415 34.74 -0.74 -17.25
N ILE A 416 36.07 -0.94 -17.21
CA ILE A 416 36.65 -2.25 -16.96
C ILE A 416 36.19 -2.86 -15.62
N SER A 417 35.88 -2.03 -14.62
CA SER A 417 35.36 -2.46 -13.32
C SER A 417 33.92 -2.96 -13.35
N GLU A 418 33.16 -2.64 -14.41
CA GLU A 418 31.76 -3.05 -14.60
C GLU A 418 31.63 -4.39 -15.32
N LEU A 419 32.71 -4.83 -15.98
CA LEU A 419 32.70 -6.04 -16.80
C LEU A 419 32.82 -7.32 -15.95
N PRO A 420 32.19 -8.43 -16.40
CA PRO A 420 32.39 -9.75 -15.80
C PRO A 420 33.88 -10.12 -15.75
N LYS A 421 34.35 -10.70 -14.63
CA LYS A 421 35.77 -11.12 -14.47
C LYS A 421 36.26 -12.02 -15.61
N SER A 422 35.39 -12.88 -16.13
CA SER A 422 35.66 -13.73 -17.29
C SER A 422 35.97 -12.91 -18.53
N LEU A 423 35.20 -11.86 -18.80
CA LEU A 423 35.39 -10.97 -19.95
C LEU A 423 36.65 -10.11 -19.78
N VAL A 424 36.88 -9.57 -18.58
CA VAL A 424 38.13 -8.84 -18.26
C VAL A 424 39.36 -9.72 -18.54
N THR A 425 39.31 -11.00 -18.14
CA THR A 425 40.40 -11.96 -18.40
C THR A 425 40.59 -12.22 -19.90
N LYS A 426 39.50 -12.35 -20.67
CA LYS A 426 39.57 -12.52 -22.14
C LYS A 426 40.18 -11.28 -22.81
N LEU A 427 39.76 -10.07 -22.38
CA LEU A 427 40.26 -8.80 -22.93
C LEU A 427 41.75 -8.63 -22.63
N ALA A 428 42.19 -8.88 -21.40
CA ALA A 428 43.60 -8.78 -21.01
C ALA A 428 44.52 -9.69 -21.84
N ARG A 429 44.04 -10.88 -22.24
CA ARG A 429 44.79 -11.83 -23.09
C ARG A 429 44.92 -11.38 -24.54
N SER A 430 43.97 -10.60 -25.05
CA SER A 430 43.92 -10.21 -26.46
C SER A 430 44.98 -9.17 -26.88
N LYS A 431 45.68 -8.56 -25.91
CA LYS A 431 46.60 -7.41 -26.08
C LYS A 431 45.99 -6.16 -26.74
N GLN A 432 44.70 -6.20 -27.10
CA GLN A 432 43.96 -5.07 -27.63
C GLN A 432 43.19 -4.41 -26.48
N GLY A 433 43.36 -3.11 -26.29
CA GLY A 433 42.73 -2.37 -25.18
C GLY A 433 41.21 -2.34 -25.28
N LEU A 434 40.54 -2.09 -24.14
CA LEU A 434 39.08 -2.02 -24.04
C LEU A 434 38.45 -1.09 -25.09
N GLN A 435 39.08 0.06 -25.36
CA GLN A 435 38.59 1.03 -26.34
C GLN A 435 38.51 0.46 -27.76
N TYR A 436 39.52 -0.29 -28.19
CA TYR A 436 39.50 -0.95 -29.50
C TYR A 436 38.41 -2.02 -29.54
N ALA A 437 38.33 -2.88 -28.53
CA ALA A 437 37.30 -3.92 -28.46
C ALA A 437 35.88 -3.32 -28.45
N ALA A 438 35.67 -2.22 -27.71
CA ALA A 438 34.41 -1.50 -27.67
C ALA A 438 34.03 -0.91 -29.03
N SER A 439 34.99 -0.36 -29.79
CA SER A 439 34.72 0.14 -31.15
C SER A 439 34.20 -0.95 -32.09
N GLN A 440 34.75 -2.17 -31.98
CA GLN A 440 34.30 -3.32 -32.77
C GLN A 440 32.91 -3.80 -32.32
N ALA A 441 32.67 -3.83 -31.01
CA ALA A 441 31.37 -4.21 -30.46
C ALA A 441 30.27 -3.20 -30.83
N ILE A 442 30.58 -1.89 -30.82
CA ILE A 442 29.67 -0.83 -31.26
C ILE A 442 29.36 -0.97 -32.76
N ALA A 443 30.37 -1.27 -33.58
CA ALA A 443 30.16 -1.52 -35.00
C ALA A 443 29.27 -2.77 -35.26
N GLU A 444 29.33 -3.79 -34.40
CA GLU A 444 28.46 -4.97 -34.47
C GLU A 444 27.00 -4.67 -34.05
N ILE A 445 26.78 -3.72 -33.13
CA ILE A 445 25.43 -3.26 -32.74
C ILE A 445 24.80 -2.45 -33.88
N GLY A 446 25.58 -1.57 -34.52
CA GLY A 446 25.07 -0.67 -35.55
C GLY A 446 24.41 0.59 -34.99
N HIS A 447 24.27 1.60 -35.84
CA HIS A 447 23.92 2.96 -35.40
C HIS A 447 22.47 3.06 -34.92
N GLU A 448 21.51 2.53 -35.68
CA GLU A 448 20.08 2.61 -35.37
C GLU A 448 19.72 1.86 -34.08
N GLU A 449 20.25 0.64 -33.90
CA GLU A 449 20.07 -0.12 -32.65
C GLU A 449 20.66 0.66 -31.46
N LEU A 450 21.86 1.24 -31.63
CA LEU A 450 22.51 2.00 -30.57
C LEU A 450 21.73 3.26 -30.18
N GLU A 451 21.16 3.99 -31.15
CA GLU A 451 20.30 5.15 -30.86
C GLU A 451 19.07 4.76 -30.04
N GLY A 452 18.40 3.66 -30.39
CA GLY A 452 17.25 3.14 -29.64
C GLY A 452 17.62 2.73 -28.20
N ILE A 453 18.78 2.09 -28.02
CA ILE A 453 19.30 1.71 -26.70
C ILE A 453 19.59 2.97 -25.86
N VAL A 454 20.26 3.97 -26.44
CA VAL A 454 20.60 5.22 -25.76
C VAL A 454 19.33 5.99 -25.37
N ALA A 455 18.33 6.06 -26.27
CA ALA A 455 17.06 6.71 -26.00
C ALA A 455 16.33 6.03 -24.83
N THR A 456 16.15 4.72 -24.88
CA THR A 456 15.52 3.93 -23.80
C THR A 456 16.23 4.14 -22.47
N ARG A 457 17.57 4.09 -22.47
CA ARG A 457 18.37 4.26 -21.25
C ARG A 457 18.27 5.67 -20.69
N THR A 458 18.18 6.68 -21.56
CA THR A 458 17.99 8.09 -21.17
C THR A 458 16.61 8.30 -20.54
N GLU A 459 15.57 7.67 -21.07
CA GLU A 459 14.24 7.69 -20.47
C GLU A 459 14.22 7.04 -19.09
N ASP A 460 14.81 5.85 -18.96
CA ASP A 460 14.89 5.13 -17.68
C ASP A 460 15.62 5.94 -16.60
N LEU A 461 16.73 6.58 -16.96
CA LEU A 461 17.45 7.46 -16.05
C LEU A 461 16.67 8.74 -15.77
N SER A 462 15.93 9.30 -16.72
CA SER A 462 15.07 10.45 -16.47
C SER A 462 13.97 10.09 -15.48
N LEU A 463 13.35 8.92 -15.63
CA LEU A 463 12.40 8.38 -14.66
C LEU A 463 13.06 8.14 -13.30
N HIS A 464 14.31 7.68 -13.29
CA HIS A 464 15.10 7.59 -12.06
C HIS A 464 15.18 8.90 -11.31
N PHE A 465 15.60 9.97 -11.99
CA PHE A 465 15.71 11.29 -11.38
C PHE A 465 14.34 11.89 -11.01
N ALA A 466 13.29 11.61 -11.79
CA ALA A 466 11.92 12.00 -11.44
C ALA A 466 11.48 11.38 -10.10
N MET A 467 11.73 10.09 -9.89
CA MET A 467 11.38 9.41 -8.64
C MET A 467 12.33 9.77 -7.49
N HIS A 468 13.59 10.08 -7.80
CA HIS A 468 14.57 10.54 -6.81
C HIS A 468 14.17 11.88 -6.17
N ALA A 469 13.36 12.71 -6.84
CA ALA A 469 12.85 13.97 -6.29
C ALA A 469 12.08 13.80 -4.97
N PHE A 470 11.53 12.61 -4.72
CA PHE A 470 10.80 12.28 -3.49
C PHE A 470 11.68 11.69 -2.39
N SER A 471 12.97 11.47 -2.63
CA SER A 471 13.92 11.01 -1.62
C SER A 471 14.43 12.20 -0.79
N GLN A 472 14.57 12.01 0.52
CA GLN A 472 15.06 13.06 1.42
C GLN A 472 16.58 13.31 1.27
N ARG A 473 17.30 12.40 0.60
CA ARG A 473 18.75 12.43 0.39
C ARG A 473 19.06 13.08 -0.96
N LYS A 474 19.71 14.25 -0.94
CA LYS A 474 19.83 15.16 -2.10
C LYS A 474 21.27 15.33 -2.65
N SER A 475 22.27 14.63 -2.11
CA SER A 475 23.67 14.91 -2.45
C SER A 475 24.17 14.09 -3.64
N TYR A 476 24.78 14.74 -4.63
CA TYR A 476 25.44 14.06 -5.76
C TYR A 476 26.58 13.12 -5.32
N GLY A 477 27.20 13.40 -4.17
CA GLY A 477 28.27 12.56 -3.62
C GLY A 477 27.82 11.17 -3.18
N SER A 478 26.52 10.94 -3.01
CA SER A 478 25.95 9.66 -2.61
C SER A 478 25.42 8.82 -3.77
N PHE A 479 25.82 9.12 -5.01
CA PHE A 479 25.55 8.23 -6.15
C PHE A 479 26.66 7.19 -6.38
N PRO A 480 26.28 5.92 -6.65
CA PRO A 480 27.22 4.88 -7.02
C PRO A 480 28.11 5.26 -8.22
N PRO A 481 29.37 4.81 -8.29
CA PRO A 481 30.26 5.07 -9.44
C PRO A 481 29.64 4.76 -10.80
N GLU A 482 28.89 3.66 -10.90
CA GLU A 482 28.16 3.25 -12.10
C GLU A 482 27.13 4.29 -12.54
N LEU A 483 26.34 4.82 -11.61
CA LEU A 483 25.34 5.84 -11.90
C LEU A 483 25.98 7.19 -12.25
N ARG A 484 27.14 7.53 -11.66
CA ARG A 484 27.90 8.73 -12.07
C ARG A 484 28.41 8.65 -13.50
N ARG A 485 28.82 7.45 -13.94
CA ARG A 485 29.20 7.22 -15.35
C ARG A 485 28.00 7.31 -16.27
N ASP A 486 26.85 6.75 -15.86
CA ASP A 486 25.58 6.90 -16.59
C ASP A 486 25.22 8.38 -16.77
N ILE A 487 25.22 9.16 -15.68
CA ILE A 487 24.94 10.61 -15.73
C ILE A 487 25.85 11.33 -16.73
N ARG A 488 27.16 11.04 -16.69
CA ARG A 488 28.12 11.64 -17.62
C ARG A 488 27.87 11.23 -19.07
N ALA A 489 27.51 9.98 -19.32
CA ALA A 489 27.30 9.47 -20.67
C ALA A 489 26.01 9.98 -21.31
N PHE A 490 24.90 10.00 -20.56
CA PHE A 490 23.56 10.29 -21.10
C PHE A 490 23.16 11.76 -20.98
N PHE A 491 23.64 12.47 -19.96
CA PHE A 491 23.24 13.87 -19.70
C PHE A 491 24.42 14.85 -19.71
N GLY A 492 25.65 14.35 -19.65
CA GLY A 492 26.88 15.14 -19.53
C GLY A 492 27.10 15.73 -18.13
N SER A 493 26.05 16.11 -17.41
CA SER A 493 26.15 16.62 -16.04
C SER A 493 24.97 16.19 -15.17
N HIS A 494 25.20 16.15 -13.86
CA HIS A 494 24.14 15.86 -12.87
C HIS A 494 22.98 16.85 -12.95
N LYS A 495 23.29 18.14 -13.13
CA LYS A 495 22.28 19.19 -13.23
C LYS A 495 21.29 18.90 -14.37
N ARG A 496 21.80 18.50 -15.54
CA ARG A 496 20.96 18.13 -16.68
C ARG A 496 20.14 16.88 -16.43
N ALA A 497 20.70 15.90 -15.73
CA ALA A 497 19.95 14.69 -15.35
C ALA A 497 18.79 15.02 -14.39
N GLN A 498 19.03 15.91 -13.41
CA GLN A 498 17.99 16.42 -12.52
C GLN A 498 16.93 17.24 -13.26
N GLU A 499 17.34 18.14 -14.15
CA GLU A 499 16.42 18.93 -14.99
C GLU A 499 15.54 18.01 -15.85
N SER A 500 16.11 16.97 -16.45
CA SER A 500 15.37 15.96 -17.21
C SER A 500 14.33 15.23 -16.35
N GLY A 501 14.74 14.76 -15.17
CA GLY A 501 13.82 14.10 -14.24
C GLY A 501 12.71 15.03 -13.73
N GLN A 502 13.03 16.30 -13.47
CA GLN A 502 12.04 17.29 -13.04
C GLN A 502 11.05 17.63 -14.16
N ALA A 503 11.52 17.80 -15.40
CA ALA A 503 10.67 18.01 -16.56
C ALA A 503 9.71 16.82 -16.77
N LEU A 504 10.23 15.60 -16.68
CA LEU A 504 9.41 14.39 -16.73
C LEU A 504 8.38 14.37 -15.60
N LEU A 505 8.78 14.66 -14.36
CA LEU A 505 7.85 14.68 -13.22
C LEU A 505 6.70 15.67 -13.39
N TYR A 506 6.97 16.88 -13.89
CA TYR A 506 5.91 17.84 -14.21
C TYR A 506 5.00 17.34 -15.32
N SER A 507 5.56 16.69 -16.33
CA SER A 507 4.77 16.13 -17.44
C SER A 507 3.88 14.97 -17.00
N ILE A 508 4.28 14.17 -16.01
CA ILE A 508 3.44 13.13 -15.39
C ILE A 508 2.24 13.76 -14.66
N GLY A 509 2.36 14.98 -14.16
CA GLY A 509 1.25 15.71 -13.53
C GLY A 509 0.27 16.37 -14.52
N ASN A 510 0.57 16.36 -15.82
CA ASN A 510 -0.26 16.98 -16.85
C ASN A 510 -1.26 15.97 -17.44
N GLN A 511 -2.56 16.21 -17.23
CA GLN A 511 -3.63 15.31 -17.63
C GLN A 511 -3.78 15.20 -19.16
N ASP A 512 -3.54 16.29 -19.89
CA ASP A 512 -3.66 16.30 -21.35
C ASP A 512 -2.56 15.45 -21.99
N LEU A 513 -1.31 15.58 -21.50
CA LEU A 513 -0.18 14.77 -21.96
C LEU A 513 -0.35 13.29 -21.62
N LEU A 514 -0.92 12.97 -20.45
CA LEU A 514 -1.23 11.59 -20.09
C LEU A 514 -2.34 11.00 -20.96
N LEU A 515 -3.32 11.82 -21.35
CA LEU A 515 -4.40 11.41 -22.25
C LEU A 515 -3.87 11.12 -23.66
N GLU A 516 -3.04 12.02 -24.21
CA GLU A 516 -2.38 11.83 -25.51
C GLU A 516 -1.55 10.53 -25.55
N ASP A 517 -0.78 10.27 -24.50
CA ASP A 517 0.00 9.03 -24.38
C ASP A 517 -0.90 7.79 -24.28
N ALA A 518 -2.00 7.88 -23.53
CA ALA A 518 -2.94 6.78 -23.37
C ALA A 518 -3.69 6.48 -24.67
N GLU A 519 -4.06 7.50 -25.44
CA GLU A 519 -4.66 7.37 -26.77
C GLU A 519 -3.69 6.70 -27.74
N THR A 520 -2.43 7.14 -27.74
CA THR A 520 -1.36 6.55 -28.56
C THR A 520 -1.16 5.07 -28.20
N ALA A 521 -1.07 4.74 -26.91
CA ALA A 521 -0.92 3.37 -26.45
C ALA A 521 -2.14 2.49 -26.76
N ALA A 522 -3.36 3.04 -26.65
CA ALA A 522 -4.58 2.34 -27.02
C ALA A 522 -4.66 2.08 -28.53
N ALA A 523 -4.27 3.06 -29.36
CA ALA A 523 -4.21 2.91 -30.82
C ALA A 523 -3.17 1.85 -31.25
N ALA A 524 -2.07 1.74 -30.52
CA ALA A 524 -1.08 0.67 -30.69
C ALA A 524 -1.53 -0.70 -30.13
N GLY A 525 -2.75 -0.80 -29.59
CA GLY A 525 -3.30 -2.03 -29.04
C GLY A 525 -2.65 -2.49 -27.74
N ILE A 526 -2.00 -1.59 -26.98
CA ILE A 526 -1.35 -1.92 -25.69
C ILE A 526 -2.39 -2.11 -24.58
N GLY A 527 -3.48 -1.37 -24.66
CA GLY A 527 -4.57 -1.43 -23.71
C GLY A 527 -5.84 -0.79 -24.26
N HIS A 528 -6.76 -0.46 -23.38
CA HIS A 528 -8.04 0.13 -23.72
C HIS A 528 -8.26 1.41 -22.93
N LEU A 529 -8.63 2.49 -23.64
CA LEU A 529 -8.97 3.78 -23.06
C LEU A 529 -10.49 4.00 -23.14
N GLU A 530 -11.11 4.24 -21.99
CA GLU A 530 -12.54 4.57 -21.89
C GLU A 530 -12.75 5.67 -20.85
N GLN A 531 -13.36 6.79 -21.22
CA GLN A 531 -13.71 7.90 -20.31
C GLN A 531 -12.55 8.37 -19.40
N GLY A 532 -11.35 8.52 -19.97
CA GLY A 532 -10.15 8.93 -19.23
C GLY A 532 -9.58 7.84 -18.30
N ARG A 533 -9.94 6.57 -18.52
CA ARG A 533 -9.40 5.41 -17.83
C ARG A 533 -8.66 4.53 -18.82
N PHE A 534 -7.35 4.51 -18.72
CA PHE A 534 -6.50 3.66 -19.54
C PHE A 534 -6.17 2.38 -18.77
N GLN A 535 -6.65 1.24 -19.26
CA GLN A 535 -6.42 -0.07 -18.65
C GLN A 535 -5.55 -0.94 -19.57
N PHE A 536 -4.53 -1.58 -19.02
CA PHE A 536 -3.57 -2.38 -19.79
C PHE A 536 -2.99 -3.54 -18.95
N PRO A 537 -2.50 -4.61 -19.59
CA PRO A 537 -1.78 -5.70 -18.92
C PRO A 537 -0.46 -5.25 -18.28
N THR A 538 -0.19 -5.69 -17.05
CA THR A 538 1.00 -5.27 -16.30
C THR A 538 2.32 -5.64 -16.98
N ASP A 539 2.36 -6.77 -17.69
CA ASP A 539 3.53 -7.26 -18.42
C ASP A 539 3.90 -6.39 -19.64
N ARG A 540 2.93 -5.63 -20.17
CA ARG A 540 3.13 -4.69 -21.29
C ARG A 540 3.56 -3.29 -20.85
N ARG A 541 3.82 -3.07 -19.57
CA ARG A 541 4.23 -1.75 -19.03
C ARG A 541 5.42 -1.14 -19.76
N GLN A 542 6.39 -1.95 -20.19
CA GLN A 542 7.60 -1.44 -20.87
C GLN A 542 7.33 -0.95 -22.29
N GLU A 543 6.16 -1.22 -22.86
CA GLU A 543 5.74 -0.70 -24.17
C GLU A 543 5.13 0.71 -24.05
N LEU A 544 4.90 1.20 -22.84
CA LEU A 544 4.30 2.51 -22.60
C LEU A 544 5.34 3.64 -22.66
N SER A 545 4.85 4.85 -22.93
CA SER A 545 5.66 6.08 -22.81
C SER A 545 6.28 6.19 -21.42
N VAL A 546 7.44 6.85 -21.33
CA VAL A 546 8.11 7.10 -20.03
C VAL A 546 7.20 7.83 -19.03
N ARG A 547 6.26 8.68 -19.50
CA ARG A 547 5.27 9.35 -18.65
C ARG A 547 4.28 8.38 -18.03
N LEU A 548 3.65 7.49 -18.82
CA LEU A 548 2.74 6.48 -18.28
C LEU A 548 3.48 5.49 -17.38
N ARG A 549 4.71 5.07 -17.76
CA ARG A 549 5.59 4.26 -16.90
C ARG A 549 5.88 4.98 -15.57
N GLY A 550 6.07 6.30 -15.62
CA GLY A 550 6.28 7.14 -14.46
C GLY A 550 5.06 7.31 -13.56
N TYR A 551 3.86 7.39 -14.15
CA TYR A 551 2.61 7.41 -13.41
C TYR A 551 2.42 6.10 -12.62
N VAL A 552 2.77 4.95 -13.21
CA VAL A 552 2.80 3.66 -12.49
C VAL A 552 3.87 3.66 -11.40
N ALA A 553 5.06 4.19 -11.68
CA ALA A 553 6.15 4.26 -10.69
C ALA A 553 5.78 5.09 -9.45
N LEU A 554 4.99 6.16 -9.62
CA LEU A 554 4.42 6.92 -8.50
C LEU A 554 3.50 6.05 -7.64
N ALA A 555 2.63 5.25 -8.28
CA ALA A 555 1.72 4.36 -7.56
C ALA A 555 2.49 3.30 -6.75
N GLU A 556 3.50 2.70 -7.37
CA GLU A 556 4.38 1.71 -6.74
C GLU A 556 5.18 2.29 -5.58
N ARG A 557 5.57 3.57 -5.65
CA ARG A 557 6.26 4.23 -4.53
C ARG A 557 5.37 4.29 -3.27
N LEU A 558 4.06 4.45 -3.43
CA LEU A 558 3.10 4.53 -2.33
C LEU A 558 2.63 3.14 -1.88
N ALA A 559 2.20 2.29 -2.82
CA ALA A 559 1.61 1.00 -2.54
C ALA A 559 2.61 -0.15 -2.32
N GLY A 560 3.85 0.03 -2.77
CA GLY A 560 4.86 -1.02 -2.82
C GLY A 560 4.84 -1.79 -4.14
N ASP A 561 5.32 -3.03 -4.11
CA ASP A 561 5.31 -3.90 -5.29
C ASP A 561 3.88 -4.24 -5.72
N LEU A 562 3.64 -4.06 -7.02
CA LEU A 562 2.38 -4.35 -7.70
C LEU A 562 2.57 -5.49 -8.73
N SER A 563 3.65 -6.26 -8.65
CA SER A 563 3.98 -7.33 -9.60
C SER A 563 2.91 -8.42 -9.76
N GLU A 564 2.16 -8.73 -8.71
CA GLU A 564 1.02 -9.68 -8.70
C GLU A 564 -0.24 -9.14 -9.41
N THR A 565 -0.16 -7.95 -10.00
CA THR A 565 -1.27 -7.32 -10.70
C THR A 565 -1.42 -7.89 -12.10
N THR A 566 -2.63 -8.27 -12.46
CA THR A 566 -2.94 -8.70 -13.84
C THR A 566 -3.10 -7.49 -14.76
N LEU A 567 -3.95 -6.53 -14.38
CA LEU A 567 -4.24 -5.32 -15.15
C LEU A 567 -4.01 -4.07 -14.30
N LEU A 568 -3.36 -3.06 -14.88
CA LEU A 568 -3.25 -1.73 -14.30
C LEU A 568 -4.25 -0.81 -14.99
N ARG A 569 -4.88 0.08 -14.21
CA ARG A 569 -5.80 1.10 -14.69
C ARG A 569 -5.35 2.48 -14.20
N ILE A 570 -4.93 3.32 -15.14
CA ILE A 570 -4.61 4.73 -14.93
C ILE A 570 -5.89 5.54 -15.09
N HIS A 571 -6.29 6.25 -14.03
CA HIS A 571 -7.45 7.16 -14.08
C HIS A 571 -6.92 8.60 -14.18
N ILE A 572 -6.89 9.12 -15.40
CA ILE A 572 -6.25 10.41 -15.73
C ILE A 572 -6.93 11.56 -14.98
N ASN A 573 -8.27 11.61 -15.04
CA ASN A 573 -9.05 12.72 -14.49
C ASN A 573 -9.08 12.73 -12.96
N SER A 574 -9.15 11.56 -12.33
CA SER A 574 -9.25 11.43 -10.87
C SER A 574 -7.92 11.17 -10.17
N ARG A 575 -6.79 11.27 -10.90
CA ARG A 575 -5.44 11.19 -10.35
C ARG A 575 -5.23 9.99 -9.42
N LYS A 576 -5.60 8.82 -9.94
CA LYS A 576 -5.43 7.56 -9.23
C LYS A 576 -4.97 6.46 -10.14
N LEU A 577 -4.42 5.43 -9.52
CA LEU A 577 -4.11 4.17 -10.16
C LEU A 577 -4.87 3.05 -9.45
N THR A 578 -5.43 2.11 -10.23
CA THR A 578 -6.00 0.88 -9.70
C THR A 578 -5.26 -0.31 -10.27
N ALA A 579 -4.71 -1.14 -9.39
CA ALA A 579 -4.10 -2.41 -9.74
C ALA A 579 -5.13 -3.52 -9.49
N LEU A 580 -5.43 -4.33 -10.51
CA LEU A 580 -6.46 -5.36 -10.51
C LEU A 580 -5.82 -6.75 -10.67
N THR A 581 -6.07 -7.64 -9.73
CA THR A 581 -5.61 -9.04 -9.78
C THR A 581 -6.79 -9.94 -10.10
N TYR A 582 -6.72 -10.63 -11.24
CA TYR A 582 -7.73 -11.57 -11.70
C TYR A 582 -7.23 -13.01 -11.58
N ALA A 583 -8.08 -13.89 -11.05
CA ALA A 583 -7.82 -15.33 -11.05
C ALA A 583 -7.99 -15.90 -12.46
N ASP A 584 -7.13 -16.87 -12.80
CA ASP A 584 -7.23 -17.65 -14.03
C ASP A 584 -7.30 -16.78 -15.30
N PHE A 585 -6.60 -15.63 -15.30
CA PHE A 585 -6.63 -14.71 -16.43
C PHE A 585 -6.21 -15.39 -17.73
N GLU A 586 -5.30 -16.35 -17.68
CA GLU A 586 -4.84 -17.07 -18.86
C GLU A 586 -5.88 -18.06 -19.42
N THR A 587 -6.64 -18.72 -18.56
CA THR A 587 -7.49 -19.86 -18.94
C THR A 587 -8.97 -19.52 -19.00
N SER A 588 -9.45 -18.59 -18.17
CA SER A 588 -10.87 -18.22 -18.09
C SER A 588 -11.27 -17.17 -19.12
N PHE A 589 -12.45 -17.35 -19.73
CA PHE A 589 -13.10 -16.35 -20.59
C PHE A 589 -13.68 -15.17 -19.80
N LEU A 590 -13.96 -15.39 -18.51
CA LEU A 590 -14.49 -14.41 -17.57
C LEU A 590 -13.68 -14.47 -16.26
N PRO A 591 -12.43 -13.98 -16.25
CA PRO A 591 -11.59 -13.99 -15.06
C PRO A 591 -12.27 -13.29 -13.87
N ARG A 592 -12.23 -13.91 -12.70
CA ARG A 592 -12.79 -13.33 -11.46
C ARG A 592 -11.81 -12.35 -10.85
N LEU A 593 -12.27 -11.15 -10.50
CA LEU A 593 -11.49 -10.18 -9.74
C LEU A 593 -11.30 -10.71 -8.31
N MET A 594 -10.06 -10.87 -7.90
CA MET A 594 -9.70 -11.38 -6.57
C MET A 594 -9.37 -10.26 -5.61
N ASN A 595 -8.58 -9.29 -6.08
CA ASN A 595 -8.13 -8.17 -5.27
C ASN A 595 -7.99 -6.92 -6.14
N ARG A 596 -8.19 -5.76 -5.54
CA ARG A 596 -7.77 -4.49 -6.14
C ARG A 596 -7.05 -3.60 -5.13
N VAL A 597 -5.96 -2.99 -5.58
CA VAL A 597 -5.24 -1.95 -4.85
C VAL A 597 -5.54 -0.62 -5.52
N LYS A 598 -6.07 0.36 -4.77
CA LYS A 598 -6.27 1.72 -5.27
C LYS A 598 -5.26 2.65 -4.61
N VAL A 599 -4.60 3.44 -5.44
CA VAL A 599 -3.63 4.44 -5.03
C VAL A 599 -4.15 5.81 -5.45
N GLU A 600 -4.49 6.65 -4.48
CA GLU A 600 -5.01 7.99 -4.68
C GLU A 600 -3.85 8.98 -4.49
N PHE A 601 -3.47 9.74 -5.53
CA PHE A 601 -2.28 10.59 -5.45
C PHE A 601 -2.50 11.89 -4.66
N ASP A 602 -3.73 12.39 -4.62
CA ASP A 602 -4.04 13.64 -3.89
C ASP A 602 -4.03 13.44 -2.36
N THR A 603 -4.43 12.26 -1.90
CA THR A 603 -4.49 11.92 -0.46
C THR A 603 -3.34 11.04 0.01
N PHE A 604 -2.54 10.50 -0.93
CA PHE A 604 -1.54 9.46 -0.71
C PHE A 604 -2.10 8.18 -0.07
N ASP A 605 -3.41 7.97 -0.19
CA ASP A 605 -4.08 6.81 0.40
C ASP A 605 -3.89 5.57 -0.48
N VAL A 606 -3.71 4.43 0.18
CA VAL A 606 -3.58 3.11 -0.44
C VAL A 606 -4.62 2.20 0.18
N SER A 607 -5.65 1.90 -0.59
CA SER A 607 -6.71 0.97 -0.18
C SER A 607 -6.55 -0.38 -0.86
N ILE A 608 -6.72 -1.44 -0.09
CA ILE A 608 -6.66 -2.82 -0.57
C ILE A 608 -8.02 -3.44 -0.31
N ILE A 609 -8.64 -3.98 -1.36
CA ILE A 609 -10.00 -4.51 -1.30
C ILE A 609 -9.96 -5.95 -1.82
N ASP A 610 -10.15 -6.89 -0.89
CA ASP A 610 -10.27 -8.31 -1.17
C ASP A 610 -11.71 -8.64 -1.61
N HIS A 611 -11.86 -9.16 -2.83
CA HIS A 611 -13.14 -9.60 -3.41
C HIS A 611 -13.31 -11.12 -3.34
N SER A 612 -12.36 -11.84 -2.73
CA SER A 612 -12.45 -13.29 -2.52
C SER A 612 -13.31 -13.65 -1.31
N ALA A 613 -13.33 -12.78 -0.29
CA ALA A 613 -14.02 -12.99 0.97
C ALA A 613 -15.54 -12.71 0.91
N ASP A 614 -15.98 -11.87 -0.03
CA ASP A 614 -17.39 -11.52 -0.22
C ASP A 614 -18.07 -12.40 -1.28
N ASN A 615 -19.38 -12.59 -1.14
CA ASN A 615 -20.23 -13.23 -2.16
C ASN A 615 -20.47 -12.34 -3.40
N ASP A 616 -19.93 -11.12 -3.45
CA ASP A 616 -20.02 -10.20 -4.59
C ASP A 616 -19.02 -10.61 -5.68
N VAL A 617 -19.47 -11.45 -6.63
CA VAL A 617 -18.65 -11.90 -7.76
C VAL A 617 -18.48 -10.77 -8.77
N ARG A 618 -17.22 -10.39 -9.02
CA ARG A 618 -16.85 -9.41 -10.06
C ARG A 618 -16.01 -10.09 -11.13
N LEU A 619 -16.35 -9.83 -12.39
CA LEU A 619 -15.70 -10.43 -13.55
C LEU A 619 -14.98 -9.38 -14.39
N LEU A 620 -13.98 -9.82 -15.15
CA LEU A 620 -13.46 -9.07 -16.28
C LEU A 620 -14.32 -9.37 -17.51
N TYR A 621 -14.96 -8.34 -18.05
CA TYR A 621 -15.67 -8.41 -19.33
C TYR A 621 -14.78 -7.94 -20.47
N LEU A 622 -15.08 -8.40 -21.68
CA LEU A 622 -14.42 -7.97 -22.93
C LEU A 622 -12.90 -8.15 -22.87
N LYS A 623 -12.48 -9.31 -22.37
CA LYS A 623 -11.08 -9.63 -22.06
C LYS A 623 -10.19 -9.56 -23.30
N SER A 624 -10.72 -9.80 -24.51
CA SER A 624 -9.93 -9.72 -25.76
C SER A 624 -9.28 -8.35 -25.98
N ARG A 625 -9.78 -7.28 -25.34
CA ARG A 625 -9.17 -5.93 -25.32
C ARG A 625 -7.78 -5.90 -24.66
N TYR A 626 -7.47 -6.89 -23.83
CA TYR A 626 -6.24 -6.96 -23.03
C TYR A 626 -5.36 -8.17 -23.41
N MET A 627 -5.67 -8.83 -24.53
CA MET A 627 -4.90 -9.98 -25.04
C MET A 627 -4.04 -9.54 -26.23
N THR A 628 -2.82 -10.08 -26.33
CA THR A 628 -1.92 -9.81 -27.46
C THR A 628 -2.43 -10.47 -28.73
N GLU A 629 -2.10 -9.90 -29.89
CA GLU A 629 -2.53 -10.46 -31.19
C GLU A 629 -1.93 -11.85 -31.46
N THR A 630 -0.77 -12.14 -30.88
CA THR A 630 -0.09 -13.43 -30.99
C THR A 630 -0.66 -14.49 -30.04
N ASP A 631 -1.57 -14.14 -29.13
CA ASP A 631 -2.17 -15.12 -28.21
C ASP A 631 -3.10 -16.08 -28.97
N PRO A 632 -2.83 -17.40 -28.98
CA PRO A 632 -3.63 -18.38 -29.72
C PRO A 632 -5.08 -18.49 -29.22
N ARG A 633 -5.38 -18.04 -28.00
CA ARG A 633 -6.73 -18.07 -27.41
C ARG A 633 -7.54 -16.82 -27.76
N ARG A 634 -6.89 -15.74 -28.19
CA ARG A 634 -7.55 -14.45 -28.46
C ARG A 634 -8.67 -14.55 -29.50
N PRO A 635 -8.56 -15.30 -30.61
CA PRO A 635 -9.65 -15.42 -31.58
C PRO A 635 -10.95 -15.95 -30.96
N ALA A 636 -10.85 -16.98 -30.11
CA ALA A 636 -12.01 -17.54 -29.40
C ALA A 636 -12.58 -16.53 -28.39
N GLN A 637 -11.72 -15.87 -27.61
CA GLN A 637 -12.15 -14.82 -26.68
C GLN A 637 -12.87 -13.68 -27.41
N LYS A 638 -12.33 -13.23 -28.54
CA LYS A 638 -12.90 -12.14 -29.33
C LYS A 638 -14.27 -12.52 -29.91
N ALA A 639 -14.44 -13.76 -30.35
CA ALA A 639 -15.74 -14.27 -30.82
C ALA A 639 -16.78 -14.25 -29.70
N PHE A 640 -16.42 -14.74 -28.50
CA PHE A 640 -17.29 -14.70 -27.33
C PHE A 640 -17.64 -13.26 -26.91
N ASP A 641 -16.64 -12.37 -26.84
CA ASP A 641 -16.85 -10.96 -26.51
C ASP A 641 -17.80 -10.27 -27.51
N GLN A 642 -17.69 -10.62 -28.80
CA GLN A 642 -18.56 -10.10 -29.86
C GLN A 642 -20.00 -10.59 -29.72
N GLU A 643 -20.20 -11.89 -29.48
CA GLU A 643 -21.53 -12.47 -29.21
C GLU A 643 -22.21 -11.80 -28.00
N VAL A 644 -21.44 -11.53 -26.95
CA VAL A 644 -21.91 -10.81 -25.75
C VAL A 644 -22.29 -9.36 -26.04
N LEU A 645 -21.53 -8.64 -26.88
CA LEU A 645 -21.84 -7.27 -27.28
C LEU A 645 -23.10 -7.19 -28.15
N GLU A 646 -23.31 -8.16 -29.04
CA GLU A 646 -24.45 -8.22 -29.94
C GLU A 646 -25.80 -8.38 -29.23
N LEU A 647 -25.79 -8.83 -27.97
CA LEU A 647 -26.98 -8.86 -27.12
C LEU A 647 -27.58 -7.46 -26.90
N ASN A 648 -26.78 -6.38 -26.95
CA ASN A 648 -27.20 -4.98 -26.81
C ASN A 648 -28.06 -4.65 -25.56
N THR A 649 -28.05 -5.53 -24.56
CA THR A 649 -28.83 -5.40 -23.31
C THR A 649 -27.95 -5.10 -22.09
N LEU A 650 -26.64 -5.18 -22.24
CA LEU A 650 -25.66 -5.07 -21.16
C LEU A 650 -24.85 -3.78 -21.27
N ASN A 651 -24.67 -3.09 -20.15
CA ASN A 651 -23.84 -1.90 -20.06
C ASN A 651 -22.46 -2.26 -19.52
N PHE A 652 -21.44 -2.22 -20.38
CA PHE A 652 -20.06 -2.55 -20.01
C PHE A 652 -19.24 -1.35 -19.51
N ASN A 653 -19.85 -0.16 -19.40
CA ASN A 653 -19.15 1.01 -18.88
C ASN A 653 -18.72 0.77 -17.42
N ASN A 654 -17.61 1.37 -17.02
CA ASN A 654 -17.07 1.32 -15.66
C ASN A 654 -16.62 -0.09 -15.21
N GLU A 655 -17.41 -0.74 -14.34
CA GLU A 655 -17.14 -2.08 -13.80
C GLU A 655 -18.01 -3.14 -14.50
N GLY A 656 -18.84 -2.73 -15.47
CA GLY A 656 -19.79 -3.58 -16.17
C GLY A 656 -21.01 -3.96 -15.33
N PRO A 657 -21.86 -4.87 -15.85
CA PRO A 657 -23.04 -5.36 -15.16
C PRO A 657 -22.68 -6.21 -13.93
N SER A 658 -23.62 -6.35 -13.00
CA SER A 658 -23.47 -7.32 -11.90
C SER A 658 -23.38 -8.74 -12.47
N PHE A 659 -22.71 -9.65 -11.75
CA PHE A 659 -22.62 -11.04 -12.18
C PHE A 659 -24.00 -11.67 -12.41
N ARG A 660 -24.98 -11.35 -11.55
CA ARG A 660 -26.33 -11.86 -11.67
C ARG A 660 -27.01 -11.39 -12.96
N ASP A 661 -26.98 -10.09 -13.22
CA ASP A 661 -27.62 -9.51 -14.42
C ASP A 661 -26.96 -10.04 -15.70
N PHE A 662 -25.63 -10.18 -15.69
CA PHE A 662 -24.87 -10.76 -16.79
C PHE A 662 -25.28 -12.22 -17.03
N ALA A 663 -25.25 -13.06 -15.99
CA ALA A 663 -25.56 -14.49 -16.10
C ALA A 663 -27.01 -14.72 -16.53
N GLU A 664 -27.98 -13.99 -15.98
CA GLU A 664 -29.39 -14.09 -16.38
C GLU A 664 -29.57 -13.70 -17.85
N THR A 665 -28.83 -12.71 -18.33
CA THR A 665 -28.90 -12.26 -19.73
C THR A 665 -28.32 -13.30 -20.68
N LEU A 666 -27.15 -13.88 -20.37
CA LEU A 666 -26.56 -14.95 -21.18
C LEU A 666 -27.47 -16.18 -21.23
N LEU A 667 -28.05 -16.57 -20.09
CA LEU A 667 -28.99 -17.69 -20.00
C LEU A 667 -30.24 -17.48 -20.86
N LYS A 668 -30.84 -16.28 -20.79
CA LYS A 668 -32.01 -15.92 -21.62
C LYS A 668 -31.69 -15.92 -23.11
N ALA A 669 -30.49 -15.49 -23.48
CA ALA A 669 -30.03 -15.45 -24.86
C ALA A 669 -29.50 -16.80 -25.39
N GLY A 670 -29.32 -17.80 -24.53
CA GLY A 670 -28.76 -19.10 -24.90
C GLY A 670 -27.25 -19.08 -25.19
N VAL A 671 -26.55 -17.99 -24.84
CA VAL A 671 -25.11 -17.82 -25.03
C VAL A 671 -24.36 -18.71 -24.05
N LYS A 672 -23.46 -19.55 -24.56
CA LYS A 672 -22.64 -20.44 -23.73
C LYS A 672 -21.25 -19.85 -23.53
N ILE A 673 -20.76 -19.90 -22.30
CA ILE A 673 -19.36 -19.58 -22.01
C ILE A 673 -18.51 -20.70 -22.61
N PRO A 674 -17.50 -20.41 -23.44
CA PRO A 674 -16.60 -21.42 -23.98
C PRO A 674 -15.87 -22.18 -22.86
N GLY A 675 -15.63 -23.47 -23.09
CA GLY A 675 -15.00 -24.38 -22.13
C GLY A 675 -13.49 -24.32 -22.11
#